data_AF-A0A1V6AVA6-F1
#
_entry.id   AF-A0A1V6AVA6-F1
#
_cell.length_a   1.000
_cell.length_b   1.000
_cell.length_c   1.000
_cell.angle_alpha   90.00
_cell.angle_beta   90.00
_cell.angle_gamma   90.00
#
_symmetry.space_group_name_H-M   'P 1'
#
loop_
_entity.id
_entity.type
_entity.pdbx_description
1 polymer ?
#
loop_
_entity_poly.entity_id
_entity_poly.type
_entity_poly.pdbx_seq_one_letter_code
_entity_poly.pdbx_strand_id
1 'polypeptide(L)'
;MPENNMSINSLLHAFPSVESYYDFKENDREISRRAIPGIIKYAFHHSIIETDSEAAFVAFLEKYGKTDLSDKLPEGLTFSDVLNTLSGNLSVNALIAQLEVTARELSLPEVQATMITRLKKKFVINTPKKRALLRILAFKLAQKHPELNWHYDLLLQLPIFAADRFETLQENSGVTIAFHLQGQGSIIFPVDVVWLKNELSSCITYLRLEQHLHKRNIEMIGATAFHLRTAKKPGPMEEHRLYNEAIRNVMAIAHQMSARWLLSEYSTPQKKLIIIIHAGIMMEANLTIQRILEFSLNAESGIYLTDFAHMCALYATVKAGFELYAKNSRRSTGYSGDIWAVSNFLSYSYFDYIPCLLEEKMLPRSIFDPSYEDFKMTLLFPEQAGYCFFGAIKAMHRFPQSALLLTEIAKVLRARLMPYEADAVLANLLLTSPLNLVARLMRMLIYSNIAQTQSDFLSAQLAFERAEAEGSFIVNYCEPKSDIWHEIGVLHFGRCIKYLKYLREAKPLDRHNIQKQDLLDQLTKANDAFLKNMTASATGKTLSSLYMFGYTLCLSELLSEGIIPEGKSNDAVIPGIHRIFKNISIRVFRSIGWLRDEPLAAGNKIEDTFQNLLITINMVIARYENLVLCRSNIPFIKYTVALTLWDFTPAITPQICRMTLEWLKQACNETEKLIADNISVYHIAYGNISAEKFLLRIRNIIGVIYQYITDDELQQEQDSPLVQKKMNKLSDLKLMLLDLEHSPSVFPTDS
;
A
#
# COMPACT_ATOMS: atom_id res chain seq x y z
N MET A 1 25.13 3.42 -44.13
CA MET A 1 25.00 1.96 -43.89
C MET A 1 24.07 1.52 -42.74
N PRO A 2 23.56 2.37 -41.82
CA PRO A 2 22.56 1.91 -40.83
C PRO A 2 21.11 1.79 -41.39
N GLU A 3 20.73 2.58 -42.40
CA GLU A 3 19.37 2.56 -42.96
C GLU A 3 19.00 1.24 -43.67
N ASN A 4 19.96 0.60 -44.36
CA ASN A 4 19.68 -0.62 -45.12
C ASN A 4 19.34 -1.81 -44.20
N ASN A 5 20.05 -1.94 -43.06
CA ASN A 5 19.73 -2.97 -42.05
C ASN A 5 18.37 -2.73 -41.38
N MET A 6 17.98 -1.47 -41.17
CA MET A 6 16.68 -1.14 -40.56
C MET A 6 15.51 -1.46 -41.51
N SER A 7 15.62 -1.15 -42.80
CA SER A 7 14.58 -1.46 -43.79
C SER A 7 14.44 -2.95 -44.04
N ILE A 8 15.55 -3.70 -44.06
CA ILE A 8 15.56 -5.17 -44.09
C ILE A 8 14.81 -5.73 -42.87
N ASN A 9 15.18 -5.30 -41.66
CA ASN A 9 14.58 -5.79 -40.43
C ASN A 9 13.08 -5.46 -40.35
N SER A 10 12.68 -4.27 -40.79
CA SER A 10 11.27 -3.83 -40.76
C SER A 10 10.37 -4.69 -41.66
N LEU A 11 10.85 -5.06 -42.85
CA LEU A 11 10.11 -5.97 -43.74
C LEU A 11 10.05 -7.39 -43.19
N LEU A 12 11.14 -7.89 -42.59
CA LEU A 12 11.15 -9.20 -41.94
C LEU A 12 10.20 -9.23 -40.73
N HIS A 13 10.05 -8.16 -39.95
CA HIS A 13 9.06 -8.14 -38.87
C HIS A 13 7.61 -8.08 -39.37
N ALA A 14 7.36 -7.42 -40.50
CA ALA A 14 6.04 -7.40 -41.13
C ALA A 14 5.70 -8.72 -41.84
N PHE A 15 6.70 -9.39 -42.41
CA PHE A 15 6.62 -10.65 -43.13
C PHE A 15 7.75 -11.59 -42.67
N PRO A 16 7.61 -12.22 -41.49
CA PRO A 16 8.68 -13.03 -40.86
C PRO A 16 9.07 -14.29 -41.62
N SER A 17 8.16 -14.81 -42.44
CA SER A 17 8.36 -16.04 -43.20
C SER A 17 7.65 -15.98 -44.55
N VAL A 18 8.07 -16.88 -45.45
CA VAL A 18 7.40 -17.14 -46.73
C VAL A 18 5.94 -17.56 -46.50
N GLU A 19 5.68 -18.33 -45.45
CA GLU A 19 4.33 -18.74 -45.04
C GLU A 19 3.46 -17.53 -44.67
N SER A 20 3.97 -16.61 -43.84
CA SER A 20 3.24 -15.39 -43.47
C SER A 20 2.98 -14.50 -44.70
N TYR A 21 3.88 -14.47 -45.68
CA TYR A 21 3.68 -13.73 -46.92
C TYR A 21 2.59 -14.36 -47.80
N TYR A 22 2.60 -15.68 -47.99
CA TYR A 22 1.55 -16.38 -48.74
C TYR A 22 0.20 -16.33 -48.01
N ASP A 23 0.16 -16.42 -46.68
CA ASP A 23 -1.05 -16.20 -45.88
C ASP A 23 -1.67 -14.82 -46.18
N PHE A 24 -0.85 -13.76 -46.20
CA PHE A 24 -1.32 -12.44 -46.58
C PHE A 24 -1.84 -12.40 -48.03
N LYS A 25 -1.13 -13.03 -48.97
CA LYS A 25 -1.53 -13.09 -50.37
C LYS A 25 -2.88 -13.78 -50.56
N GLU A 26 -3.08 -14.91 -49.89
CA GLU A 26 -4.21 -15.81 -50.10
C GLU A 26 -5.44 -15.48 -49.25
N ASN A 27 -5.25 -15.07 -47.99
CA ASN A 27 -6.32 -14.82 -47.02
C ASN A 27 -6.74 -13.34 -46.93
N ASP A 28 -5.98 -12.41 -47.52
CA ASP A 28 -6.28 -10.97 -47.59
C ASP A 28 -6.29 -10.43 -49.04
N ARG A 29 -6.81 -11.22 -49.99
CA ARG A 29 -6.73 -11.00 -51.47
C ARG A 29 -6.96 -9.57 -51.96
N GLU A 30 -7.98 -8.87 -51.45
CA GLU A 30 -8.29 -7.50 -51.88
C GLU A 30 -7.26 -6.45 -51.40
N ILE A 31 -6.66 -6.71 -50.24
CA ILE A 31 -5.60 -5.85 -49.68
C ILE A 31 -4.26 -6.22 -50.33
N SER A 32 -3.94 -7.51 -50.40
CA SER A 32 -2.66 -8.01 -50.91
C SER A 32 -2.44 -7.69 -52.38
N ARG A 33 -3.49 -7.75 -53.23
CA ARG A 33 -3.39 -7.36 -54.65
C ARG A 33 -2.93 -5.90 -54.85
N ARG A 34 -3.23 -5.01 -53.90
CA ARG A 34 -2.80 -3.60 -53.94
C ARG A 34 -1.48 -3.37 -53.21
N ALA A 35 -1.29 -4.04 -52.06
CA ALA A 35 -0.13 -3.85 -51.21
C ALA A 35 1.14 -4.51 -51.75
N ILE A 36 1.05 -5.73 -52.31
CA ILE A 36 2.21 -6.51 -52.78
C ILE A 36 3.07 -5.73 -53.79
N PRO A 37 2.51 -5.11 -54.85
CA PRO A 37 3.32 -4.29 -55.75
C PRO A 37 4.02 -3.12 -55.04
N GLY A 38 3.37 -2.50 -54.04
CA GLY A 38 3.96 -1.44 -53.22
C GLY A 38 5.09 -1.95 -52.32
N ILE A 39 4.93 -3.12 -51.71
CA ILE A 39 5.93 -3.76 -50.86
C ILE A 39 7.17 -4.19 -51.66
N ILE A 40 6.98 -4.80 -52.84
CA ILE A 40 8.10 -5.20 -53.72
C ILE A 40 8.83 -3.96 -54.22
N LYS A 41 8.10 -2.92 -54.65
CA LYS A 41 8.70 -1.65 -55.06
C LYS A 41 9.46 -0.98 -53.91
N TYR A 42 8.94 -1.02 -52.69
CA TYR A 42 9.64 -0.55 -51.50
C TYR A 42 10.94 -1.33 -51.28
N ALA A 43 10.90 -2.67 -51.35
CA ALA A 43 12.07 -3.52 -51.19
C ALA A 43 13.13 -3.28 -52.27
N PHE A 44 12.72 -3.10 -53.53
CA PHE A 44 13.61 -2.80 -54.64
C PHE A 44 14.24 -1.41 -54.51
N HIS A 45 13.45 -0.38 -54.19
CA HIS A 45 13.94 1.00 -53.98
C HIS A 45 14.96 1.10 -52.84
N HIS A 46 14.81 0.29 -51.78
CA HIS A 46 15.74 0.25 -50.66
C HIS A 46 16.90 -0.73 -50.89
N SER A 47 17.07 -1.28 -52.10
CA SER A 47 18.14 -2.24 -52.44
C SER A 47 18.13 -3.51 -51.57
N ILE A 48 16.95 -3.94 -51.11
CA ILE A 48 16.73 -5.18 -50.35
C ILE A 48 16.64 -6.38 -51.29
N ILE A 49 16.07 -6.16 -52.48
CA ILE A 49 16.00 -7.15 -53.57
C ILE A 49 16.62 -6.57 -54.84
N GLU A 50 17.23 -7.43 -55.65
CA GLU A 50 17.96 -7.03 -56.87
C GLU A 50 17.05 -6.80 -58.08
N THR A 51 15.85 -7.37 -58.08
CA THR A 51 14.85 -7.19 -59.14
C THR A 51 13.50 -6.86 -58.54
N ASP A 52 12.76 -5.96 -59.19
CA ASP A 52 11.37 -5.60 -58.83
C ASP A 52 10.41 -6.73 -59.25
N SER A 53 10.54 -7.88 -58.59
CA SER A 53 9.75 -9.08 -58.88
C SER A 53 9.35 -9.80 -57.60
N GLU A 54 8.17 -10.43 -57.62
CA GLU A 54 7.69 -11.23 -56.49
C GLU A 54 8.62 -12.41 -56.19
N ALA A 55 9.19 -13.05 -57.23
CA ALA A 55 10.14 -14.14 -57.06
C ALA A 55 11.40 -13.71 -56.28
N ALA A 56 11.91 -12.50 -56.52
CA ALA A 56 13.05 -11.98 -55.77
C ALA A 56 12.69 -11.65 -54.31
N PHE A 57 11.47 -11.19 -54.05
CA PHE A 57 10.99 -10.95 -52.69
C PHE A 57 10.79 -12.26 -51.90
N VAL A 58 10.24 -13.30 -52.54
CA VAL A 58 10.13 -14.63 -51.93
C VAL A 58 11.51 -15.22 -51.65
N ALA A 59 12.45 -15.14 -52.60
CA ALA A 59 13.83 -15.60 -52.39
C ALA A 59 14.54 -14.85 -51.24
N PHE A 60 14.23 -13.56 -51.05
CA PHE A 60 14.69 -12.79 -49.89
C PHE A 60 14.13 -13.34 -48.58
N LEU A 61 12.82 -13.62 -48.51
CA LEU A 61 12.21 -14.23 -47.33
C LEU A 61 12.70 -15.66 -47.07
N GLU A 62 13.00 -16.45 -48.09
CA GLU A 62 13.60 -17.79 -47.93
C GLU A 62 15.01 -17.73 -47.35
N LYS A 63 15.79 -16.71 -47.75
CA LYS A 63 17.18 -16.55 -47.33
C LYS A 63 17.33 -15.93 -45.94
N TYR A 64 16.42 -15.02 -45.56
CA TYR A 64 16.55 -14.19 -44.35
C TYR A 64 15.38 -14.31 -43.36
N GLY A 65 14.24 -14.84 -43.78
CA GLY A 65 13.10 -15.12 -42.90
C GLY A 65 13.42 -16.31 -42.01
N LYS A 66 13.70 -16.03 -40.73
CA LYS A 66 13.83 -17.06 -39.70
C LYS A 66 12.67 -16.91 -38.73
N THR A 67 11.88 -17.96 -38.58
CA THR A 67 10.93 -18.09 -37.46
C THR A 67 11.72 -18.57 -36.26
N ASP A 68 12.29 -17.66 -35.46
CA ASP A 68 12.91 -18.05 -34.19
C ASP A 68 11.79 -18.46 -33.22
N LEU A 69 11.44 -19.75 -33.22
CA LEU A 69 10.37 -20.34 -32.40
C LEU A 69 10.68 -20.31 -30.88
N SER A 70 11.86 -19.81 -30.49
CA SER A 70 12.31 -19.74 -29.09
C SER A 70 11.89 -18.46 -28.37
N ASP A 71 11.53 -17.40 -29.10
CA ASP A 71 11.09 -16.14 -28.52
C ASP A 71 9.60 -16.21 -28.14
N LYS A 72 9.31 -15.98 -26.86
CA LYS A 72 7.95 -15.82 -26.35
C LYS A 72 7.70 -14.35 -26.04
N LEU A 73 6.49 -13.87 -26.35
CA LEU A 73 6.04 -12.60 -25.80
C LEU A 73 6.09 -12.64 -24.27
N PRO A 74 6.45 -11.55 -23.59
CA PRO A 74 6.38 -11.46 -22.13
C PRO A 74 5.00 -11.86 -21.60
N GLU A 75 4.97 -12.62 -20.50
CA GLU A 75 3.71 -13.02 -19.87
C GLU A 75 2.89 -11.78 -19.48
N GLY A 76 1.62 -11.75 -19.91
CA GLY A 76 0.71 -10.64 -19.64
C GLY A 76 0.82 -9.44 -20.59
N LEU A 77 1.66 -9.48 -21.62
CA LEU A 77 1.74 -8.40 -22.63
C LEU A 77 0.39 -8.24 -23.36
N THR A 78 -0.18 -7.04 -23.34
CA THR A 78 -1.44 -6.72 -24.01
C THR A 78 -1.24 -5.88 -25.27
N PHE A 79 -2.27 -5.81 -26.13
CA PHE A 79 -2.26 -4.89 -27.28
C PHE A 79 -2.11 -3.42 -26.89
N SER A 80 -2.57 -3.03 -25.69
CA SER A 80 -2.37 -1.66 -25.18
C SER A 80 -0.91 -1.40 -24.88
N ASP A 81 -0.18 -2.39 -24.37
CA ASP A 81 1.24 -2.28 -24.05
C ASP A 81 2.07 -2.14 -25.32
N VAL A 82 1.76 -2.92 -26.35
CA VAL A 82 2.40 -2.80 -27.69
C VAL A 82 2.25 -1.39 -28.25
N LEU A 83 1.08 -0.78 -28.13
CA LEU A 83 0.85 0.60 -28.57
C LEU A 83 1.57 1.61 -27.70
N ASN A 84 1.63 1.40 -26.38
CA ASN A 84 2.33 2.29 -25.46
C ASN A 84 3.83 2.30 -25.77
N THR A 85 4.44 1.12 -25.95
CA THR A 85 5.84 0.94 -26.35
C THR A 85 6.14 1.70 -27.65
N LEU A 86 5.26 1.58 -28.67
CA LEU A 86 5.45 2.28 -29.94
C LEU A 86 5.23 3.81 -29.85
N SER A 87 4.32 4.23 -28.97
CA SER A 87 3.93 5.64 -28.81
C SER A 87 4.95 6.45 -28.01
N GLY A 88 5.63 5.84 -27.04
CA GLY A 88 6.43 6.59 -26.06
C GLY A 88 5.62 7.74 -25.44
N ASN A 89 6.05 8.97 -25.68
CA ASN A 89 5.38 10.20 -25.20
C ASN A 89 4.37 10.81 -26.20
N LEU A 90 4.10 10.17 -27.34
CA LEU A 90 3.24 10.72 -28.39
C LEU A 90 1.75 10.63 -28.03
N SER A 91 0.97 11.61 -28.49
CA SER A 91 -0.49 11.54 -28.43
C SER A 91 -1.00 10.44 -29.38
N VAL A 92 -2.20 9.91 -29.10
CA VAL A 92 -2.83 8.86 -29.94
C VAL A 92 -3.00 9.33 -31.40
N ASN A 93 -3.35 10.60 -31.61
CA ASN A 93 -3.51 11.17 -32.95
C ASN A 93 -2.15 11.30 -33.68
N ALA A 94 -1.08 11.65 -32.96
CA ALA A 94 0.27 11.69 -33.53
C ALA A 94 0.78 10.28 -33.89
N LEU A 95 0.45 9.27 -33.07
CA LEU A 95 0.76 7.88 -33.39
C LEU A 95 0.03 7.40 -34.65
N ILE A 96 -1.28 7.68 -34.77
CA ILE A 96 -2.06 7.31 -35.96
C ILE A 96 -1.47 7.95 -37.22
N ALA A 97 -1.12 9.24 -37.17
CA ALA A 97 -0.48 9.92 -38.29
C ALA A 97 0.85 9.25 -38.70
N GLN A 98 1.66 8.78 -37.74
CA GLN A 98 2.88 8.02 -38.04
C GLN A 98 2.61 6.67 -38.69
N LEU A 99 1.58 5.95 -38.23
CA LEU A 99 1.19 4.66 -38.81
C LEU A 99 0.62 4.83 -40.23
N GLU A 100 -0.09 5.93 -40.50
CA GLU A 100 -0.60 6.26 -41.84
C GLU A 100 0.49 6.58 -42.86
N VAL A 101 1.65 7.10 -42.43
CA VAL A 101 2.81 7.26 -43.32
C VAL A 101 3.30 5.88 -43.77
N THR A 102 3.52 4.98 -42.83
CA THR A 102 3.95 3.60 -43.12
C THR A 102 2.89 2.83 -43.94
N ALA A 103 1.61 3.02 -43.66
CA ALA A 103 0.54 2.42 -44.44
C ALA A 103 0.60 2.86 -45.91
N ARG A 104 0.83 4.16 -46.17
CA ARG A 104 0.96 4.69 -47.53
C ARG A 104 2.22 4.18 -48.25
N GLU A 105 3.36 4.14 -47.56
CA GLU A 105 4.62 3.63 -48.12
C GLU A 105 4.51 2.17 -48.60
N LEU A 106 3.81 1.33 -47.83
CA LEU A 106 3.62 -0.09 -48.15
C LEU A 106 2.33 -0.38 -48.92
N SER A 107 1.59 0.67 -49.34
CA SER A 107 0.29 0.54 -50.02
C SER A 107 -0.74 -0.31 -49.23
N LEU A 108 -0.66 -0.26 -47.91
CA LEU A 108 -1.57 -0.90 -46.95
C LEU A 108 -2.76 0.04 -46.60
N PRO A 109 -3.87 -0.51 -46.07
CA PRO A 109 -5.05 0.29 -45.74
C PRO A 109 -4.80 1.34 -44.65
N GLU A 110 -5.56 2.43 -44.70
CA GLU A 110 -5.52 3.50 -43.68
C GLU A 110 -5.87 2.99 -42.27
N VAL A 111 -5.21 3.59 -41.28
CA VAL A 111 -5.34 3.21 -39.87
C VAL A 111 -6.43 4.04 -39.20
N GLN A 112 -7.57 3.42 -38.91
CA GLN A 112 -8.68 4.10 -38.25
C GLN A 112 -8.58 4.04 -36.71
N ALA A 113 -8.78 5.18 -36.04
CA ALA A 113 -8.80 5.27 -34.57
C ALA A 113 -9.82 4.32 -33.90
N THR A 114 -10.95 4.07 -34.57
CA THR A 114 -11.99 3.14 -34.13
C THR A 114 -11.50 1.71 -34.08
N MET A 115 -10.59 1.30 -34.98
CA MET A 115 -10.01 -0.04 -35.02
C MET A 115 -9.05 -0.26 -33.85
N ILE A 116 -8.18 0.73 -33.58
CA ILE A 116 -7.29 0.72 -32.40
C ILE A 116 -8.12 0.62 -31.11
N THR A 117 -9.17 1.43 -31.00
CA THR A 117 -10.06 1.43 -29.82
C THR A 117 -10.74 0.07 -29.62
N ARG A 118 -11.18 -0.57 -30.70
CA ARG A 118 -11.80 -1.92 -30.66
C ARG A 118 -10.80 -2.98 -30.22
N LEU A 119 -9.58 -2.97 -30.75
CA LEU A 119 -8.53 -3.92 -30.39
C LEU A 119 -8.00 -3.73 -28.97
N LYS A 120 -7.97 -2.49 -28.44
CA LYS A 120 -7.69 -2.21 -27.02
C LYS A 120 -8.75 -2.80 -26.09
N LYS A 121 -10.02 -2.76 -26.49
CA LYS A 121 -11.14 -3.29 -25.69
C LYS A 121 -11.24 -4.81 -25.73
N LYS A 122 -11.08 -5.40 -26.91
CA LYS A 122 -11.15 -6.85 -27.14
C LYS A 122 -10.22 -7.20 -28.30
N PHE A 123 -9.13 -7.88 -27.98
CA PHE A 123 -8.12 -8.27 -28.96
C PHE A 123 -8.62 -9.47 -29.78
N VAL A 124 -9.26 -9.17 -30.92
CA VAL A 124 -9.77 -10.17 -31.86
C VAL A 124 -9.38 -9.76 -33.27
N ILE A 125 -8.50 -10.55 -33.89
CA ILE A 125 -7.96 -10.33 -35.25
C ILE A 125 -8.74 -11.19 -36.26
N ASN A 126 -9.98 -10.79 -36.52
CA ASN A 126 -10.91 -11.53 -37.38
C ASN A 126 -11.20 -10.85 -38.74
N THR A 127 -10.54 -9.74 -39.04
CA THR A 127 -10.75 -9.00 -40.30
C THR A 127 -9.43 -8.68 -40.98
N PRO A 128 -9.38 -8.69 -42.33
CA PRO A 128 -8.20 -8.33 -43.11
C PRO A 128 -7.55 -6.99 -42.72
N LYS A 129 -8.37 -5.97 -42.44
CA LYS A 129 -7.87 -4.64 -42.04
C LYS A 129 -7.15 -4.65 -40.68
N LYS A 130 -7.56 -5.51 -39.74
CA LYS A 130 -6.90 -5.67 -38.44
C LYS A 130 -5.58 -6.42 -38.57
N ARG A 131 -5.51 -7.43 -39.44
CA ARG A 131 -4.26 -8.13 -39.79
C ARG A 131 -3.26 -7.15 -40.42
N ALA A 132 -3.72 -6.34 -41.37
CA ALA A 132 -2.89 -5.29 -41.97
C ALA A 132 -2.39 -4.27 -40.93
N LEU A 133 -3.22 -3.86 -39.98
CA LEU A 133 -2.79 -3.00 -38.87
C LEU A 133 -1.68 -3.63 -38.02
N LEU A 134 -1.76 -4.92 -37.70
CA LEU A 134 -0.68 -5.61 -36.98
C LEU A 134 0.62 -5.66 -37.79
N ARG A 135 0.55 -5.85 -39.11
CA ARG A 135 1.75 -5.80 -39.98
C ARG A 135 2.39 -4.40 -39.98
N ILE A 136 1.57 -3.35 -40.01
CA ILE A 136 2.06 -1.95 -39.90
C ILE A 136 2.71 -1.72 -38.53
N LEU A 137 2.11 -2.23 -37.45
CA LEU A 137 2.66 -2.11 -36.10
C LEU A 137 3.98 -2.86 -35.96
N ALA A 138 4.08 -4.11 -36.44
CA ALA A 138 5.30 -4.90 -36.43
C ALA A 138 6.42 -4.19 -37.21
N PHE A 139 6.11 -3.67 -38.40
CA PHE A 139 7.03 -2.88 -39.21
C PHE A 139 7.56 -1.65 -38.45
N LYS A 140 6.66 -0.89 -37.82
CA LYS A 140 7.04 0.35 -37.11
C LYS A 140 7.78 0.07 -35.80
N LEU A 141 7.45 -1.03 -35.11
CA LEU A 141 8.17 -1.49 -33.93
C LEU A 141 9.60 -1.84 -34.28
N ALA A 142 9.85 -2.56 -35.38
CA ALA A 142 11.20 -2.86 -35.83
C ALA A 142 12.05 -1.61 -36.16
N GLN A 143 11.41 -0.53 -36.64
CA GLN A 143 12.09 0.74 -36.89
C GLN A 143 12.49 1.48 -35.61
N LYS A 144 11.68 1.39 -34.54
CA LYS A 144 11.92 2.14 -33.28
C LYS A 144 12.61 1.33 -32.19
N HIS A 145 12.31 0.04 -32.13
CA HIS A 145 12.68 -0.91 -31.08
C HIS A 145 13.09 -2.26 -31.70
N PRO A 146 14.16 -2.30 -32.51
CA PRO A 146 14.63 -3.53 -33.16
C PRO A 146 15.01 -4.64 -32.16
N GLU A 147 15.33 -4.29 -30.92
CA GLU A 147 15.71 -5.20 -29.83
C GLU A 147 14.58 -6.11 -29.32
N LEU A 148 13.31 -5.76 -29.57
CA LEU A 148 12.17 -6.48 -28.99
C LEU A 148 11.79 -7.76 -29.76
N ASN A 149 12.20 -7.89 -31.02
CA ASN A 149 11.81 -8.99 -31.93
C ASN A 149 10.29 -9.25 -32.05
N TRP A 150 9.43 -8.24 -31.80
CA TRP A 150 7.97 -8.39 -31.88
C TRP A 150 7.48 -8.35 -33.33
N HIS A 151 7.65 -9.46 -34.06
CA HIS A 151 7.18 -9.62 -35.44
C HIS A 151 5.69 -10.00 -35.51
N TYR A 152 5.11 -9.92 -36.72
CA TYR A 152 3.67 -10.13 -36.97
C TYR A 152 3.13 -11.44 -36.36
N ASP A 153 3.80 -12.56 -36.58
CA ASP A 153 3.34 -13.86 -36.08
C ASP A 153 3.30 -13.95 -34.55
N LEU A 154 4.21 -13.28 -33.83
CA LEU A 154 4.16 -13.18 -32.37
C LEU A 154 3.02 -12.27 -31.91
N LEU A 155 2.82 -11.13 -32.58
CA LEU A 155 1.72 -10.21 -32.24
C LEU A 155 0.33 -10.84 -32.45
N LEU A 156 0.20 -11.82 -33.35
CA LEU A 156 -1.03 -12.61 -33.49
C LEU A 156 -1.34 -13.45 -32.25
N GLN A 157 -0.32 -13.83 -31.48
CA GLN A 157 -0.44 -14.68 -30.29
C GLN A 157 -0.74 -13.88 -29.01
N LEU A 158 -0.88 -12.55 -29.09
CA LEU A 158 -1.28 -11.73 -27.95
C LEU A 158 -2.56 -12.32 -27.32
N PRO A 159 -2.61 -12.46 -25.98
CA PRO A 159 -3.72 -13.12 -25.31
C PRO A 159 -5.03 -12.41 -25.67
N ILE A 160 -6.04 -13.21 -26.02
CA ILE A 160 -7.40 -12.70 -26.20
C ILE A 160 -7.85 -12.18 -24.83
N PHE A 161 -7.69 -10.89 -24.63
CA PHE A 161 -8.31 -10.20 -23.50
C PHE A 161 -9.80 -10.14 -23.82
N ALA A 162 -10.48 -11.25 -23.53
CA ALA A 162 -11.90 -11.25 -23.35
C ALA A 162 -12.14 -10.51 -22.03
N ALA A 163 -12.55 -9.26 -22.11
CA ALA A 163 -13.24 -8.57 -21.02
C ALA A 163 -14.61 -9.25 -20.75
N ASP A 164 -14.65 -10.60 -20.74
CA ASP A 164 -15.84 -11.45 -20.62
C ASP A 164 -15.73 -12.35 -19.37
N ARG A 165 -14.76 -12.15 -18.46
CA ARG A 165 -14.89 -12.61 -17.05
C ARG A 165 -15.53 -11.59 -16.13
N PHE A 166 -15.76 -10.38 -16.61
CA PHE A 166 -16.70 -9.43 -16.05
C PHE A 166 -17.30 -8.71 -17.24
N GLU A 167 -18.58 -8.92 -17.56
CA GLU A 167 -19.34 -7.84 -18.17
C GLU A 167 -19.07 -6.62 -17.29
N THR A 168 -18.27 -5.65 -17.75
CA THR A 168 -18.25 -4.33 -17.14
C THR A 168 -19.61 -3.72 -17.41
N LEU A 169 -20.59 -4.09 -16.58
CA LEU A 169 -21.62 -3.17 -16.15
C LEU A 169 -20.86 -1.88 -15.86
N GLN A 170 -21.09 -0.84 -16.67
CA GLN A 170 -20.68 0.49 -16.29
C GLN A 170 -21.40 0.78 -14.98
N GLU A 171 -20.67 0.65 -13.87
CA GLU A 171 -21.21 0.89 -12.55
C GLU A 171 -21.57 2.37 -12.45
N ASN A 172 -22.87 2.65 -12.52
CA ASN A 172 -23.43 4.00 -12.42
C ASN A 172 -23.36 4.57 -11.00
N SER A 173 -22.86 3.75 -10.06
CA SER A 173 -22.74 4.07 -8.65
C SER A 173 -21.30 3.96 -8.17
N GLY A 174 -20.94 4.80 -7.21
CA GLY A 174 -19.60 4.84 -6.65
C GLY A 174 -19.40 6.05 -5.76
N VAL A 175 -18.16 6.48 -5.61
CA VAL A 175 -17.78 7.61 -4.75
C VAL A 175 -17.32 8.77 -5.63
N THR A 176 -17.89 9.94 -5.38
CA THR A 176 -17.47 11.23 -5.93
C THR A 176 -16.87 12.07 -4.82
N ILE A 177 -15.70 12.64 -5.06
CA ILE A 177 -15.07 13.63 -4.17
C ILE A 177 -14.90 14.95 -4.91
N ALA A 178 -15.31 16.03 -4.25
CA ALA A 178 -15.20 17.39 -4.72
C ALA A 178 -14.22 18.17 -3.84
N PHE A 179 -13.41 19.01 -4.47
CA PHE A 179 -12.50 19.95 -3.84
C PHE A 179 -12.92 21.35 -4.26
N HIS A 180 -13.19 22.23 -3.30
CA HIS A 180 -13.66 23.58 -3.55
C HIS A 180 -12.77 24.59 -2.81
N LEU A 181 -12.15 25.51 -3.56
CA LEU A 181 -11.45 26.65 -2.98
C LEU A 181 -12.43 27.80 -2.76
N GLN A 182 -12.53 28.24 -1.51
CA GLN A 182 -13.40 29.32 -1.10
C GLN A 182 -12.59 30.41 -0.38
N GLY A 183 -12.79 31.66 -0.80
CA GLY A 183 -12.24 32.82 -0.10
C GLY A 183 -13.18 33.31 1.00
N GLN A 184 -12.66 33.46 2.22
CA GLN A 184 -13.33 34.16 3.32
C GLN A 184 -12.89 35.62 3.30
N GLY A 185 -13.42 36.40 2.35
CA GLY A 185 -13.03 37.79 2.11
C GLY A 185 -11.71 37.98 1.35
N SER A 186 -11.00 36.89 1.01
CA SER A 186 -9.84 36.90 0.12
C SER A 186 -10.18 36.41 -1.28
N ILE A 187 -9.46 36.91 -2.29
CA ILE A 187 -9.63 36.48 -3.68
C ILE A 187 -8.92 35.13 -3.90
N ILE A 188 -9.59 34.19 -4.56
CA ILE A 188 -8.96 32.98 -5.09
C ILE A 188 -8.31 33.34 -6.42
N PHE A 189 -7.00 33.25 -6.49
CA PHE A 189 -6.22 33.57 -7.68
C PHE A 189 -6.13 32.35 -8.62
N PRO A 190 -5.94 32.56 -9.93
CA PRO A 190 -5.73 31.45 -10.87
C PRO A 190 -4.59 30.50 -10.47
N VAL A 191 -3.53 31.01 -9.83
CA VAL A 191 -2.41 30.21 -9.33
C VAL A 191 -2.83 29.22 -8.24
N ASP A 192 -3.82 29.58 -7.40
CA ASP A 192 -4.34 28.70 -6.35
C ASP A 192 -5.06 27.48 -6.98
N VAL A 193 -5.83 27.74 -8.05
CA VAL A 193 -6.59 26.72 -8.80
C VAL A 193 -5.64 25.79 -9.57
N VAL A 194 -4.60 26.35 -10.20
CA VAL A 194 -3.56 25.58 -10.88
C VAL A 194 -2.79 24.71 -9.90
N TRP A 195 -2.43 25.24 -8.72
CA TRP A 195 -1.82 24.47 -7.65
C TRP A 195 -2.70 23.28 -7.25
N LEU A 196 -4.00 23.51 -7.01
CA LEU A 196 -4.93 22.45 -6.59
C LEU A 196 -4.99 21.31 -7.62
N LYS A 197 -5.08 21.62 -8.91
CA LYS A 197 -5.12 20.63 -10.00
C LYS A 197 -3.83 19.81 -10.07
N ASN A 198 -2.68 20.47 -9.97
CA ASN A 198 -1.37 19.83 -10.04
C ASN A 198 -1.14 18.93 -8.83
N GLU A 199 -1.49 19.39 -7.63
CA GLU A 199 -1.38 18.60 -6.40
C GLU A 199 -2.32 17.40 -6.40
N LEU A 200 -3.56 17.54 -6.89
CA LEU A 200 -4.47 16.39 -7.06
C LEU A 200 -3.86 15.33 -7.98
N SER A 201 -3.27 15.75 -9.09
CA SER A 201 -2.60 14.86 -10.04
C SER A 201 -1.38 14.17 -9.42
N SER A 202 -0.59 14.91 -8.63
CA SER A 202 0.55 14.39 -7.87
C SER A 202 0.11 13.38 -6.80
N CYS A 203 -0.97 13.70 -6.08
CA CYS A 203 -1.54 12.86 -5.02
C CYS A 203 -1.99 11.49 -5.54
N ILE A 204 -2.66 11.44 -6.70
CA ILE A 204 -3.09 10.18 -7.32
C ILE A 204 -1.87 9.28 -7.59
N THR A 205 -0.77 9.83 -8.10
CA THR A 205 0.45 9.05 -8.36
C THR A 205 1.20 8.66 -7.11
N TYR A 206 1.31 9.56 -6.15
CA TYR A 206 1.98 9.27 -4.89
C TYR A 206 1.30 8.11 -4.16
N LEU A 207 -0.03 8.09 -4.14
CA LEU A 207 -0.82 7.02 -3.53
C LEU A 207 -0.97 5.77 -4.42
N ARG A 208 -0.38 5.76 -5.61
CA ARG A 208 -0.44 4.66 -6.60
C ARG A 208 -1.87 4.25 -6.98
N LEU A 209 -2.75 5.24 -7.13
CA LEU A 209 -4.18 5.02 -7.38
C LEU A 209 -4.53 4.98 -8.86
N GLU A 210 -3.56 5.02 -9.79
CA GLU A 210 -3.82 5.14 -11.23
C GLU A 210 -4.71 4.05 -11.83
N GLN A 211 -4.70 2.86 -11.23
CA GLN A 211 -5.56 1.74 -11.63
C GLN A 211 -7.04 1.95 -11.26
N HIS A 212 -7.32 2.79 -10.26
CA HIS A 212 -8.66 3.04 -9.71
C HIS A 212 -9.19 4.46 -9.98
N LEU A 213 -8.27 5.42 -10.12
CA LEU A 213 -8.51 6.85 -10.30
C LEU A 213 -7.45 7.39 -11.27
N HIS A 214 -7.86 7.72 -12.50
CA HIS A 214 -6.94 8.26 -13.49
C HIS A 214 -6.90 9.79 -13.43
N LYS A 215 -5.71 10.40 -13.60
CA LYS A 215 -5.53 11.88 -13.58
C LYS A 215 -6.40 12.62 -14.61
N ARG A 216 -6.77 11.93 -15.70
CA ARG A 216 -7.68 12.47 -16.74
C ARG A 216 -9.13 12.58 -16.28
N ASN A 217 -9.49 11.95 -15.16
CA ASN A 217 -10.83 11.99 -14.58
C ASN A 217 -11.00 13.17 -13.60
N ILE A 218 -9.99 14.04 -13.47
CA ILE A 218 -10.12 15.31 -12.74
C ILE A 218 -11.00 16.24 -13.58
N GLU A 219 -12.26 16.35 -13.21
CA GLU A 219 -13.24 17.21 -13.87
C GLU A 219 -13.27 18.57 -13.19
N MET A 220 -13.09 19.66 -13.94
CA MET A 220 -13.23 21.01 -13.41
C MET A 220 -14.72 21.37 -13.34
N ILE A 221 -15.18 21.88 -12.20
CA ILE A 221 -16.56 22.33 -12.00
C ILE A 221 -16.55 23.79 -11.57
N GLY A 222 -17.03 24.67 -12.46
CA GLY A 222 -16.93 26.12 -12.26
C GLY A 222 -15.48 26.60 -12.26
N ALA A 223 -15.22 27.73 -11.59
CA ALA A 223 -13.92 28.39 -11.62
C ALA A 223 -12.92 27.88 -10.55
N THR A 224 -13.42 27.37 -9.41
CA THR A 224 -12.60 27.08 -8.22
C THR A 224 -12.79 25.67 -7.66
N ALA A 225 -13.42 24.75 -8.41
CA ALA A 225 -13.68 23.39 -7.93
C ALA A 225 -13.24 22.29 -8.90
N PHE A 226 -12.89 21.13 -8.35
CA PHE A 226 -12.54 19.91 -9.09
C PHE A 226 -13.23 18.69 -8.49
N HIS A 227 -13.71 17.79 -9.34
CA HIS A 227 -14.32 16.53 -8.94
C HIS A 227 -13.52 15.33 -9.44
N LEU A 228 -13.54 14.25 -8.66
CA LEU A 228 -13.00 12.94 -9.01
C LEU A 228 -14.05 11.87 -8.71
N ARG A 229 -14.14 10.86 -9.58
CA ARG A 229 -15.12 9.76 -9.46
C ARG A 229 -14.42 8.41 -9.51
N THR A 230 -14.83 7.50 -8.62
CA THR A 230 -14.37 6.11 -8.59
C THR A 230 -15.56 5.17 -8.44
N ALA A 231 -15.61 4.11 -9.24
CA ALA A 231 -16.70 3.14 -9.23
C ALA A 231 -16.64 2.25 -7.99
N LYS A 232 -17.81 1.82 -7.50
CA LYS A 232 -17.88 0.75 -6.50
C LYS A 232 -17.59 -0.62 -7.14
N LYS A 233 -17.44 -1.64 -6.31
CA LYS A 233 -17.39 -3.04 -6.78
C LYS A 233 -18.75 -3.47 -7.37
N PRO A 234 -18.76 -4.41 -8.34
CA PRO A 234 -20.00 -4.90 -8.94
C PRO A 234 -21.01 -5.43 -7.91
N GLY A 235 -22.29 -5.09 -8.07
CA GLY A 235 -23.38 -5.60 -7.21
C GLY A 235 -24.44 -4.54 -6.84
N PRO A 236 -25.30 -4.82 -5.84
CA PRO A 236 -26.38 -3.91 -5.43
C PRO A 236 -25.88 -2.53 -4.99
N MET A 237 -26.60 -1.46 -5.35
CA MET A 237 -26.17 -0.09 -5.06
C MET A 237 -26.19 0.24 -3.56
N GLU A 238 -27.11 -0.37 -2.83
CA GLU A 238 -27.36 -0.16 -1.40
C GLU A 238 -26.35 -0.91 -0.51
N GLU A 239 -25.55 -1.80 -1.10
CA GLU A 239 -24.58 -2.61 -0.36
C GLU A 239 -23.30 -1.82 -0.06
N HIS A 240 -23.24 -1.25 1.15
CA HIS A 240 -22.10 -0.47 1.66
C HIS A 240 -20.74 -1.18 1.49
N ARG A 241 -20.69 -2.51 1.64
CA ARG A 241 -19.44 -3.29 1.55
C ARG A 241 -18.77 -3.18 0.17
N LEU A 242 -19.53 -2.91 -0.89
CA LEU A 242 -18.99 -2.77 -2.25
C LEU A 242 -18.24 -1.46 -2.47
N TYR A 243 -18.42 -0.46 -1.59
CA TYR A 243 -17.74 0.84 -1.68
C TYR A 243 -16.40 0.87 -0.93
N ASN A 244 -16.00 -0.22 -0.27
CA ASN A 244 -14.90 -0.21 0.70
C ASN A 244 -13.58 0.37 0.18
N GLU A 245 -13.18 -0.03 -1.02
CA GLU A 245 -11.94 0.41 -1.67
C GLU A 245 -12.07 1.82 -2.22
N ALA A 246 -13.21 2.13 -2.85
CA ALA A 246 -13.53 3.44 -3.39
C ALA A 246 -13.52 4.53 -2.29
N ILE A 247 -14.21 4.28 -1.17
CA ILE A 247 -14.28 5.23 -0.05
C ILE A 247 -12.92 5.38 0.64
N ARG A 248 -12.17 4.29 0.84
CA ARG A 248 -10.80 4.33 1.39
C ARG A 248 -9.90 5.21 0.53
N ASN A 249 -9.86 4.97 -0.78
CA ASN A 249 -8.99 5.70 -1.70
C ASN A 249 -9.31 7.19 -1.72
N VAL A 250 -10.60 7.54 -1.75
CA VAL A 250 -11.07 8.92 -1.70
C VAL A 250 -10.73 9.59 -0.38
N MET A 251 -10.88 8.90 0.75
CA MET A 251 -10.50 9.42 2.07
C MET A 251 -8.98 9.65 2.19
N ALA A 252 -8.16 8.80 1.56
CA ALA A 252 -6.71 8.99 1.49
C ALA A 252 -6.31 10.23 0.69
N ILE A 253 -7.00 10.51 -0.43
CA ILE A 253 -6.80 11.76 -1.19
C ILE A 253 -7.26 12.96 -0.35
N ALA A 254 -8.40 12.87 0.34
CA ALA A 254 -8.90 13.95 1.18
C ALA A 254 -7.90 14.31 2.31
N HIS A 255 -7.33 13.30 2.96
CA HIS A 255 -6.25 13.45 3.95
C HIS A 255 -5.04 14.18 3.36
N GLN A 256 -4.49 13.67 2.26
CA GLN A 256 -3.31 14.24 1.60
C GLN A 256 -3.54 15.68 1.16
N MET A 257 -4.65 15.96 0.49
CA MET A 257 -4.94 17.30 -0.03
C MET A 257 -5.17 18.32 1.08
N SER A 258 -5.85 17.92 2.16
CA SER A 258 -6.08 18.80 3.32
C SER A 258 -4.77 19.21 3.99
N ALA A 259 -3.86 18.26 4.22
CA ALA A 259 -2.57 18.55 4.83
C ALA A 259 -1.63 19.33 3.88
N ARG A 260 -1.57 18.95 2.60
CA ARG A 260 -0.78 19.68 1.58
C ARG A 260 -1.25 21.12 1.40
N TRP A 261 -2.56 21.37 1.50
CA TRP A 261 -3.08 22.73 1.49
C TRP A 261 -2.52 23.54 2.64
N LEU A 262 -2.54 23.03 3.87
CA LEU A 262 -2.02 23.73 5.05
C LEU A 262 -0.50 24.01 4.97
N LEU A 263 0.24 23.16 4.25
CA LEU A 263 1.69 23.31 4.03
C LEU A 263 2.04 24.17 2.81
N SER A 264 1.06 24.51 1.99
CA SER A 264 1.26 25.26 0.75
C SER A 264 1.48 26.75 1.01
N GLU A 265 2.34 27.39 0.22
CA GLU A 265 2.53 28.85 0.26
C GLU A 265 1.28 29.62 -0.14
N TYR A 266 0.39 29.02 -0.95
CA TYR A 266 -0.86 29.62 -1.42
C TYR A 266 -1.95 29.67 -0.36
N SER A 267 -1.83 28.86 0.69
CA SER A 267 -2.81 28.75 1.76
C SER A 267 -2.67 29.86 2.79
N THR A 268 -3.79 30.46 3.16
CA THR A 268 -3.87 31.51 4.19
C THR A 268 -5.08 31.24 5.06
N PRO A 269 -5.14 31.76 6.30
CA PRO A 269 -6.34 31.63 7.15
C PRO A 269 -7.63 32.12 6.46
N GLN A 270 -7.53 33.00 5.46
CA GLN A 270 -8.65 33.55 4.71
C GLN A 270 -9.00 32.76 3.44
N LYS A 271 -8.25 31.73 3.07
CA LYS A 271 -8.57 30.82 1.93
C LYS A 271 -8.80 29.41 2.45
N LYS A 272 -9.97 28.85 2.15
CA LYS A 272 -10.39 27.54 2.62
C LYS A 272 -10.37 26.51 1.49
N LEU A 273 -10.00 25.28 1.84
CA LEU A 273 -10.22 24.09 1.02
C LEU A 273 -11.36 23.29 1.64
N ILE A 274 -12.51 23.24 0.96
CA ILE A 274 -13.65 22.42 1.34
C ILE A 274 -13.64 21.15 0.50
N ILE A 275 -13.75 20.01 1.15
CA ILE A 275 -13.79 18.69 0.52
C ILE A 275 -15.13 18.05 0.82
N ILE A 276 -15.85 17.58 -0.20
CA ILE A 276 -17.15 16.91 -0.05
C ILE A 276 -17.09 15.54 -0.70
N ILE A 277 -17.47 14.51 0.04
CA ILE A 277 -17.49 13.12 -0.39
C ILE A 277 -18.94 12.63 -0.46
N HIS A 278 -19.34 12.21 -1.65
CA HIS A 278 -20.65 11.65 -1.94
C HIS A 278 -20.49 10.19 -2.37
N ALA A 279 -21.24 9.28 -1.78
CA ALA A 279 -21.38 7.91 -2.26
C ALA A 279 -22.81 7.67 -2.75
N GLY A 280 -22.95 6.94 -3.86
CA GLY A 280 -24.25 6.63 -4.48
C GLY A 280 -24.22 6.82 -5.99
N ILE A 281 -25.34 7.25 -6.58
CA ILE A 281 -25.49 7.47 -8.02
C ILE A 281 -24.60 8.63 -8.46
N MET A 282 -23.66 8.37 -9.37
CA MET A 282 -22.67 9.39 -9.77
C MET A 282 -23.27 10.58 -10.52
N MET A 283 -24.38 10.38 -11.23
CA MET A 283 -25.07 11.45 -11.95
C MET A 283 -25.70 12.49 -11.01
N GLU A 284 -26.09 12.07 -9.81
CA GLU A 284 -26.73 12.93 -8.81
C GLU A 284 -25.72 13.67 -7.92
N ALA A 285 -24.45 13.25 -7.95
CA ALA A 285 -23.41 13.77 -7.07
C ALA A 285 -23.27 15.30 -7.16
N ASN A 286 -23.27 15.87 -8.37
CA ASN A 286 -23.07 17.31 -8.57
C ASN A 286 -24.18 18.13 -7.91
N LEU A 287 -25.44 17.68 -8.04
CA LEU A 287 -26.60 18.34 -7.45
C LEU A 287 -26.53 18.30 -5.92
N THR A 288 -26.20 17.14 -5.35
CA THR A 288 -26.07 16.96 -3.90
C THR A 288 -24.90 17.75 -3.33
N ILE A 289 -23.74 17.77 -4.01
CA ILE A 289 -22.55 18.52 -3.58
C ILE A 289 -22.82 20.03 -3.56
N GLN A 290 -23.46 20.58 -4.61
CA GLN A 290 -23.83 21.99 -4.65
C GLN A 290 -24.74 22.37 -3.47
N ARG A 291 -25.73 21.52 -3.16
CA ARG A 291 -26.62 21.73 -2.01
C ARG A 291 -25.88 21.73 -0.68
N ILE A 292 -24.88 20.86 -0.50
CA ILE A 292 -24.04 20.86 0.71
C ILE A 292 -23.20 22.14 0.81
N LEU A 293 -22.70 22.67 -0.31
CA LEU A 293 -21.97 23.94 -0.34
C LEU A 293 -22.87 25.15 0.00
N GLU A 294 -24.16 25.08 -0.31
CA GLU A 294 -25.15 26.11 0.04
C GLU A 294 -25.51 26.11 1.55
N PHE A 295 -25.27 25.00 2.26
CA PHE A 295 -25.25 25.06 3.72
C PHE A 295 -24.11 25.98 4.12
N SER A 296 -24.36 26.90 5.05
CA SER A 296 -23.33 27.76 5.63
C SER A 296 -22.30 26.88 6.38
N LEU A 297 -21.35 26.32 5.65
CA LEU A 297 -20.24 25.51 6.16
C LEU A 297 -19.33 26.47 6.95
N ASN A 298 -19.74 26.72 8.19
CA ASN A 298 -19.17 27.72 9.07
C ASN A 298 -17.81 27.28 9.65
N ALA A 299 -17.47 25.99 9.51
CA ALA A 299 -16.18 25.47 9.92
C ALA A 299 -15.08 25.83 8.90
N GLU A 300 -13.84 25.65 9.29
CA GLU A 300 -12.64 26.00 8.54
C GLU A 300 -12.49 25.15 7.25
N SER A 301 -11.28 25.07 6.67
CA SER A 301 -11.01 24.01 5.69
C SER A 301 -11.40 22.65 6.29
N GLY A 302 -12.19 21.85 5.58
CA GLY A 302 -12.85 20.69 6.19
C GLY A 302 -13.30 19.65 5.17
N ILE A 303 -13.54 18.43 5.67
CA ILE A 303 -13.97 17.28 4.87
C ILE A 303 -15.35 16.85 5.34
N TYR A 304 -16.31 16.83 4.41
CA TYR A 304 -17.71 16.54 4.68
C TYR A 304 -18.16 15.31 3.88
N LEU A 305 -19.05 14.52 4.47
CA LEU A 305 -19.59 13.30 3.88
C LEU A 305 -21.11 13.36 3.87
N THR A 306 -21.71 12.83 2.81
CA THR A 306 -23.13 12.44 2.84
C THR A 306 -23.34 11.29 3.82
N ASP A 307 -24.55 11.15 4.36
CA ASP A 307 -24.91 10.07 5.29
C ASP A 307 -24.55 8.67 4.77
N PHE A 308 -24.84 8.38 3.50
CA PHE A 308 -24.47 7.11 2.88
C PHE A 308 -22.94 6.93 2.73
N ALA A 309 -22.20 8.01 2.42
CA ALA A 309 -20.73 7.96 2.38
C ALA A 309 -20.12 7.71 3.76
N HIS A 310 -20.70 8.30 4.81
CA HIS A 310 -20.32 8.06 6.20
C HIS A 310 -20.54 6.59 6.57
N MET A 311 -21.70 6.01 6.28
CA MET A 311 -21.97 4.58 6.52
C MET A 311 -20.99 3.67 5.75
N CYS A 312 -20.71 3.98 4.48
CA CYS A 312 -19.69 3.29 3.69
C CYS A 312 -18.30 3.36 4.36
N ALA A 313 -17.92 4.53 4.90
CA ALA A 313 -16.64 4.71 5.60
C ALA A 313 -16.56 3.88 6.90
N LEU A 314 -17.64 3.81 7.67
CA LEU A 314 -17.73 2.97 8.88
C LEU A 314 -17.60 1.47 8.54
N TYR A 315 -18.31 0.99 7.51
CA TYR A 315 -18.21 -0.40 7.04
C TYR A 315 -16.82 -0.74 6.50
N ALA A 316 -16.20 0.22 5.81
CA ALA A 316 -14.83 0.09 5.32
C ALA A 316 -13.79 0.22 6.45
N THR A 317 -14.21 0.46 7.69
CA THR A 317 -13.34 0.66 8.86
C THR A 317 -12.29 1.76 8.62
N VAL A 318 -12.68 2.83 7.92
CA VAL A 318 -11.80 3.98 7.65
C VAL A 318 -11.32 4.57 8.97
N LYS A 319 -10.01 4.81 9.06
CA LYS A 319 -9.30 5.17 10.29
C LYS A 319 -9.40 6.67 10.58
N ALA A 320 -10.62 7.17 10.67
CA ALA A 320 -10.96 8.57 10.88
C ALA A 320 -12.11 8.70 11.90
N GLY A 321 -12.22 9.88 12.52
CA GLY A 321 -13.35 10.30 13.31
C GLY A 321 -14.40 11.03 12.50
N PHE A 322 -15.66 10.76 12.82
CA PHE A 322 -16.80 11.37 12.18
C PHE A 322 -17.69 12.01 13.24
N GLU A 323 -18.13 13.23 12.97
CA GLU A 323 -19.03 13.99 13.83
C GLU A 323 -20.21 14.49 13.00
N LEU A 324 -21.40 14.48 13.60
CA LEU A 324 -22.59 14.99 12.94
C LEU A 324 -22.46 16.51 12.81
N TYR A 325 -22.33 17.02 11.58
CA TYR A 325 -22.16 18.44 11.32
C TYR A 325 -23.51 19.16 11.28
N ALA A 326 -24.46 18.62 10.51
CA ALA A 326 -25.80 19.20 10.40
C ALA A 326 -26.84 18.09 10.30
N LYS A 327 -27.83 18.14 11.20
CA LYS A 327 -29.02 17.29 11.15
C LYS A 327 -30.02 17.88 10.18
N ASN A 328 -30.39 17.15 9.14
CA ASN A 328 -31.33 17.66 8.14
C ASN A 328 -32.77 17.55 8.63
N SER A 329 -33.22 18.56 9.39
CA SER A 329 -34.63 18.74 9.79
C SER A 329 -35.48 19.41 8.72
N ARG A 330 -34.87 20.09 7.73
CA ARG A 330 -35.58 20.84 6.68
C ARG A 330 -35.50 20.11 5.34
N ARG A 331 -36.63 19.56 4.90
CA ARG A 331 -36.84 18.98 3.55
C ARG A 331 -36.71 20.00 2.39
N SER A 332 -36.33 21.25 2.66
CA SER A 332 -36.41 22.35 1.70
C SER A 332 -35.26 22.43 0.69
N THR A 333 -34.13 21.75 0.93
CA THR A 333 -32.95 21.78 0.03
C THR A 333 -32.81 20.52 -0.82
N GLY A 334 -33.78 19.60 -0.79
CA GLY A 334 -33.83 18.43 -1.68
C GLY A 334 -32.81 17.31 -1.41
N TYR A 335 -31.83 17.51 -0.53
CA TYR A 335 -31.05 16.41 0.09
C TYR A 335 -31.65 16.10 1.46
N SER A 336 -31.99 14.84 1.72
CA SER A 336 -32.72 14.43 2.93
C SER A 336 -31.87 13.70 3.97
N GLY A 337 -30.58 13.47 3.71
CA GLY A 337 -29.67 12.78 4.63
C GLY A 337 -28.92 13.75 5.54
N ASP A 338 -28.33 13.26 6.62
CA ASP A 338 -27.48 14.08 7.48
C ASP A 338 -26.12 14.39 6.83
N ILE A 339 -25.49 15.49 7.27
CA ILE A 339 -24.13 15.87 6.85
C ILE A 339 -23.17 15.54 7.98
N TRP A 340 -22.15 14.76 7.66
CA TRP A 340 -21.10 14.35 8.58
C TRP A 340 -19.80 15.08 8.25
N ALA A 341 -19.00 15.42 9.26
CA ALA A 341 -17.67 15.99 9.09
C ALA A 341 -16.61 15.02 9.61
N VAL A 342 -15.45 15.00 8.95
CA VAL A 342 -14.27 14.34 9.49
C VAL A 342 -13.68 15.20 10.59
N SER A 343 -13.64 14.69 11.81
CA SER A 343 -13.11 15.43 12.95
C SER A 343 -11.64 15.13 13.24
N ASN A 344 -11.18 13.94 12.89
CA ASN A 344 -9.77 13.57 12.99
C ASN A 344 -9.41 12.44 12.03
N PHE A 345 -8.12 12.34 11.72
CA PHE A 345 -7.53 11.16 11.11
C PHE A 345 -6.66 10.46 12.14
N LEU A 346 -6.70 9.14 12.19
CA LEU A 346 -5.74 8.33 12.96
C LEU A 346 -4.41 8.25 12.17
N SER A 347 -3.82 9.40 11.91
CA SER A 347 -2.71 9.54 10.96
C SER A 347 -1.43 8.83 11.39
N TYR A 348 -1.28 8.53 12.68
CA TYR A 348 -0.04 8.03 13.29
C TYR A 348 0.46 6.68 12.74
N SER A 349 -0.43 5.86 12.17
CA SER A 349 -0.09 4.51 11.65
C SER A 349 -0.86 4.07 10.39
N TYR A 350 -1.84 4.85 9.91
CA TYR A 350 -2.77 4.38 8.86
C TYR A 350 -2.66 5.12 7.52
N PHE A 351 -2.51 6.44 7.53
CA PHE A 351 -2.35 7.23 6.32
C PHE A 351 -0.86 7.39 5.97
N ASP A 352 -0.51 7.48 4.69
CA ASP A 352 0.88 7.71 4.30
C ASP A 352 1.36 9.11 4.71
N TYR A 353 2.67 9.33 4.68
CA TYR A 353 3.27 10.64 4.97
C TYR A 353 2.86 11.67 3.92
N ILE A 354 2.89 12.95 4.31
CA ILE A 354 2.74 14.04 3.35
C ILE A 354 4.10 14.24 2.67
N PRO A 355 4.23 14.03 1.34
CA PRO A 355 5.53 13.97 0.69
C PRO A 355 6.37 15.24 0.87
N CYS A 356 5.76 16.42 0.88
CA CYS A 356 6.53 17.65 1.11
C CYS A 356 7.19 17.68 2.49
N LEU A 357 6.58 17.10 3.54
CA LEU A 357 7.19 17.02 4.87
C LEU A 357 8.43 16.10 4.91
N LEU A 358 8.60 15.22 3.90
CA LEU A 358 9.79 14.37 3.79
C LEU A 358 10.98 15.12 3.15
N GLU A 359 10.75 16.29 2.54
CA GLU A 359 11.81 17.10 1.94
C GLU A 359 12.66 17.80 3.00
N GLU A 360 13.98 17.90 2.77
CA GLU A 360 14.94 18.54 3.68
C GLU A 360 14.61 20.02 3.95
N LYS A 361 13.94 20.70 3.01
CA LYS A 361 13.51 22.10 3.21
C LYS A 361 12.35 22.25 4.20
N MET A 362 11.62 21.17 4.48
CA MET A 362 10.44 21.19 5.35
C MET A 362 10.78 20.74 6.76
N LEU A 363 11.52 19.64 6.92
CA LEU A 363 11.94 19.07 8.21
C LEU A 363 13.34 18.45 8.10
N PRO A 364 14.14 18.45 9.18
CA PRO A 364 15.43 17.75 9.21
C PRO A 364 15.26 16.25 8.96
N ARG A 365 16.19 15.63 8.23
CA ARG A 365 16.13 14.19 7.92
C ARG A 365 16.62 13.34 9.08
N SER A 366 17.61 13.82 9.82
CA SER A 366 18.27 13.09 10.90
C SER A 366 18.72 14.03 12.02
N ILE A 367 18.87 13.49 13.23
CA ILE A 367 19.46 14.20 14.38
C ILE A 367 20.94 14.53 14.18
N PHE A 368 21.57 13.90 13.17
CA PHE A 368 22.96 14.12 12.81
C PHE A 368 23.14 15.22 11.74
N ASP A 369 22.04 15.77 11.20
CA ASP A 369 22.12 16.83 10.20
C ASP A 369 22.60 18.13 10.84
N PRO A 370 23.48 18.92 10.20
CA PRO A 370 23.95 20.19 10.77
C PRO A 370 22.82 21.18 11.09
N SER A 371 21.73 21.15 10.31
CA SER A 371 20.56 22.02 10.48
C SER A 371 19.56 21.54 11.53
N TYR A 372 19.74 20.35 12.11
CA TYR A 372 18.85 19.82 13.14
C TYR A 372 18.88 20.66 14.42
N GLU A 373 20.05 21.15 14.84
CA GLU A 373 20.13 21.94 16.08
C GLU A 373 19.41 23.28 15.92
N ASP A 374 19.50 23.93 14.75
CA ASP A 374 18.73 25.14 14.45
C ASP A 374 17.21 24.88 14.50
N PHE A 375 16.76 23.74 13.94
CA PHE A 375 15.37 23.32 14.02
C PHE A 375 14.91 23.12 15.48
N LYS A 376 15.69 22.35 16.25
CA LYS A 376 15.41 22.01 17.64
C LYS A 376 15.36 23.25 18.52
N MET A 377 16.34 24.15 18.39
CA MET A 377 16.37 25.42 19.13
C MET A 377 15.18 26.30 18.76
N THR A 378 14.82 26.40 17.48
CA THR A 378 13.64 27.18 17.04
C THR A 378 12.34 26.62 17.60
N LEU A 379 12.21 25.31 17.67
CA LEU A 379 11.01 24.65 18.16
C LEU A 379 10.84 24.77 19.68
N LEU A 380 11.93 24.63 20.44
CA LEU A 380 11.90 24.55 21.91
C LEU A 380 12.15 25.90 22.60
N PHE A 381 13.00 26.74 22.01
CA PHE A 381 13.48 28.01 22.57
C PHE A 381 13.46 29.11 21.51
N PRO A 382 12.28 29.46 20.96
CA PRO A 382 12.16 30.41 19.85
C PRO A 382 12.79 31.79 20.16
N GLU A 383 12.86 32.18 21.44
CA GLU A 383 13.48 33.41 21.91
C GLU A 383 15.02 33.41 21.83
N GLN A 384 15.63 32.23 21.74
CA GLN A 384 17.09 32.03 21.65
C GLN A 384 17.53 31.57 20.27
N ALA A 385 16.56 31.29 19.39
CA ALA A 385 16.81 30.72 18.08
C ALA A 385 17.25 31.80 17.06
N GLY A 386 18.16 31.41 16.17
CA GLY A 386 18.47 32.17 14.97
C GLY A 386 17.36 32.11 13.91
N TYR A 387 17.69 32.51 12.68
CA TYR A 387 16.75 32.38 11.57
C TYR A 387 16.59 30.91 11.14
N CYS A 388 15.36 30.39 11.18
CA CYS A 388 15.03 29.02 10.77
C CYS A 388 14.38 28.99 9.38
N PHE A 389 14.98 28.21 8.46
CA PHE A 389 14.52 28.13 7.07
C PHE A 389 13.44 27.07 6.85
N PHE A 390 13.18 26.19 7.82
CA PHE A 390 12.28 25.05 7.64
C PHE A 390 10.83 25.48 7.39
N GLY A 391 10.26 25.00 6.28
CA GLY A 391 8.89 25.33 5.90
C GLY A 391 7.83 24.82 6.88
N ALA A 392 8.10 23.75 7.63
CA ALA A 392 7.18 23.27 8.66
C ALA A 392 6.99 24.28 9.80
N ILE A 393 8.06 24.95 10.26
CA ILE A 393 7.99 26.00 11.29
C ILE A 393 7.13 27.17 10.79
N LYS A 394 7.34 27.61 9.54
CA LYS A 394 6.51 28.66 8.91
C LYS A 394 5.03 28.26 8.84
N ALA A 395 4.73 27.01 8.49
CA ALA A 395 3.37 26.49 8.45
C ALA A 395 2.73 26.44 9.85
N MET A 396 3.49 26.02 10.87
CA MET A 396 3.05 26.03 12.27
C MET A 396 2.70 27.44 12.74
N HIS A 397 3.50 28.45 12.41
CA HIS A 397 3.18 29.85 12.74
C HIS A 397 1.94 30.36 12.00
N ARG A 398 1.72 29.89 10.76
CA ARG A 398 0.52 30.26 9.98
C ARG A 398 -0.76 29.62 10.51
N PHE A 399 -0.67 28.37 10.99
CA PHE A 399 -1.81 27.57 11.45
C PHE A 399 -1.54 26.91 12.82
N PRO A 400 -1.33 27.68 13.89
CA PRO A 400 -0.84 27.16 15.18
C PRO A 400 -1.84 26.26 15.92
N GLN A 401 -3.11 26.27 15.52
CA GLN A 401 -4.18 25.48 16.13
C GLN A 401 -4.64 24.31 15.26
N SER A 402 -4.04 24.12 14.07
CA SER A 402 -4.49 23.10 13.14
C SER A 402 -4.08 21.71 13.62
N ALA A 403 -5.06 20.93 14.11
CA ALA A 403 -4.83 19.58 14.57
C ALA A 403 -4.23 18.67 13.48
N LEU A 404 -4.73 18.76 12.24
CA LEU A 404 -4.22 17.96 11.12
C LEU A 404 -2.76 18.30 10.81
N LEU A 405 -2.42 19.60 10.70
CA LEU A 405 -1.06 20.02 10.39
C LEU A 405 -0.05 19.54 11.45
N LEU A 406 -0.34 19.84 12.72
CA LEU A 406 0.57 19.55 13.82
C LEU A 406 0.76 18.03 14.01
N THR A 407 -0.31 17.24 13.84
CA THR A 407 -0.21 15.78 13.93
C THR A 407 0.57 15.17 12.75
N GLU A 408 0.45 15.68 11.52
CA GLU A 408 1.28 15.21 10.40
C GLU A 408 2.76 15.56 10.57
N ILE A 409 3.08 16.75 11.08
CA ILE A 409 4.46 17.15 11.39
C ILE A 409 5.04 16.23 12.48
N ALA A 410 4.33 16.08 13.60
CA ALA A 410 4.77 15.23 14.71
C ALA A 410 4.94 13.76 14.30
N LYS A 411 4.06 13.26 13.42
CA LYS A 411 4.17 11.91 12.84
C LYS A 411 5.47 11.70 12.07
N VAL A 412 5.88 12.65 11.23
CA VAL A 412 7.14 12.57 10.47
C VAL A 412 8.34 12.61 11.42
N LEU A 413 8.35 13.53 12.39
CA LEU A 413 9.42 13.62 13.39
C LEU A 413 9.56 12.32 14.21
N ARG A 414 8.44 11.77 14.69
CA ARG A 414 8.39 10.47 15.36
C ARG A 414 8.95 9.35 14.46
N ALA A 415 8.62 9.36 13.17
CA ALA A 415 9.13 8.38 12.21
C ALA A 415 10.63 8.54 11.91
N ARG A 416 11.17 9.75 12.02
CA ARG A 416 12.61 10.06 11.91
C ARG A 416 13.38 9.88 13.22
N LEU A 417 12.76 9.24 14.22
CA LEU A 417 13.36 9.01 15.54
C LEU A 417 13.71 10.30 16.29
N MET A 418 12.90 11.35 16.12
CA MET A 418 12.95 12.63 16.85
C MET A 418 11.76 12.75 17.82
N PRO A 419 11.69 11.92 18.88
CA PRO A 419 10.50 11.81 19.73
C PRO A 419 10.23 13.07 20.56
N TYR A 420 11.27 13.79 20.99
CA TYR A 420 11.11 14.98 21.83
C TYR A 420 10.60 16.18 21.03
N GLU A 421 11.07 16.34 19.79
CA GLU A 421 10.58 17.36 18.85
C GLU A 421 9.13 17.06 18.46
N ALA A 422 8.80 15.79 18.24
CA ALA A 422 7.42 15.38 18.01
C ALA A 422 6.52 15.73 19.21
N ASP A 423 6.96 15.48 20.44
CA ASP A 423 6.22 15.85 21.67
C ASP A 423 6.03 17.37 21.79
N ALA A 424 7.06 18.16 21.48
CA ALA A 424 6.99 19.61 21.50
C ALA A 424 5.97 20.18 20.49
N VAL A 425 5.91 19.61 19.28
CA VAL A 425 4.87 19.98 18.29
C VAL A 425 3.47 19.66 18.81
N LEU A 426 3.29 18.48 19.42
CA LEU A 426 1.99 18.08 19.98
C LEU A 426 1.60 18.89 21.22
N ALA A 427 2.57 19.35 22.01
CA ALA A 427 2.31 20.19 23.18
C ALA A 427 1.58 21.48 22.77
N ASN A 428 1.98 22.12 21.66
CA ASN A 428 1.28 23.29 21.12
C ASN A 428 -0.20 23.02 20.81
N LEU A 429 -0.50 21.87 20.21
CA LEU A 429 -1.88 21.46 19.95
C LEU A 429 -2.66 21.24 21.25
N LEU A 430 -2.06 20.53 22.21
CA LEU A 430 -2.69 20.16 23.47
C LEU A 430 -2.93 21.34 24.41
N LEU A 431 -2.18 22.45 24.26
CA LEU A 431 -2.47 23.71 24.96
C LEU A 431 -3.83 24.30 24.55
N THR A 432 -4.17 24.19 23.26
CA THR A 432 -5.45 24.72 22.73
C THR A 432 -6.59 23.70 22.69
N SER A 433 -6.26 22.41 22.57
CA SER A 433 -7.21 21.31 22.47
C SER A 433 -6.75 20.15 23.36
N PRO A 434 -6.92 20.27 24.69
CA PRO A 434 -6.38 19.29 25.64
C PRO A 434 -7.03 17.91 25.51
N LEU A 435 -8.23 17.81 24.95
CA LEU A 435 -8.94 16.55 24.70
C LEU A 435 -8.69 15.99 23.29
N ASN A 436 -7.75 16.55 22.53
CA ASN A 436 -7.45 16.06 21.20
C ASN A 436 -6.94 14.60 21.24
N LEU A 437 -7.81 13.68 20.86
CA LEU A 437 -7.60 12.23 20.99
C LEU A 437 -6.35 11.75 20.25
N VAL A 438 -6.10 12.25 19.03
CA VAL A 438 -4.97 11.84 18.20
C VAL A 438 -3.66 12.34 18.77
N ALA A 439 -3.62 13.58 19.26
CA ALA A 439 -2.43 14.15 19.88
C ALA A 439 -2.07 13.42 21.17
N ARG A 440 -3.06 13.12 22.03
CA ARG A 440 -2.85 12.33 23.25
C ARG A 440 -2.33 10.93 22.95
N LEU A 441 -2.95 10.26 21.98
CA LEU A 441 -2.53 8.93 21.56
C LEU A 441 -1.10 8.94 20.99
N MET A 442 -0.77 9.90 20.13
CA MET A 442 0.58 10.01 19.58
C MET A 442 1.61 10.30 20.67
N ARG A 443 1.27 11.09 21.69
CA ARG A 443 2.12 11.35 22.85
C ARG A 443 2.35 10.10 23.72
N MET A 444 1.31 9.29 23.94
CA MET A 444 1.44 7.96 24.55
C MET A 444 2.45 7.09 23.78
N LEU A 445 2.33 7.04 22.45
CA LEU A 445 3.24 6.28 21.59
C LEU A 445 4.67 6.82 21.61
N ILE A 446 4.84 8.14 21.69
CA ILE A 446 6.15 8.78 21.82
C ILE A 446 6.83 8.37 23.13
N TYR A 447 6.12 8.44 24.27
CA TYR A 447 6.67 8.02 25.56
C TYR A 447 6.97 6.53 25.62
N SER A 448 6.12 5.69 25.01
CA SER A 448 6.41 4.26 24.84
C SER A 448 7.69 4.04 24.02
N ASN A 449 7.86 4.75 22.90
CA ASN A 449 9.07 4.66 22.08
C ASN A 449 10.32 5.10 22.86
N ILE A 450 10.25 6.20 23.62
CA ILE A 450 11.34 6.66 24.49
C ILE A 450 11.70 5.57 25.51
N ALA A 451 10.71 4.94 26.14
CA ALA A 451 10.93 3.86 27.11
C ALA A 451 11.65 2.66 26.47
N GLN A 452 11.29 2.28 25.25
CA GLN A 452 11.92 1.18 24.53
C GLN A 452 13.40 1.45 24.20
N THR A 453 13.78 2.71 24.01
CA THR A 453 15.17 3.11 23.73
C THR A 453 16.09 3.19 24.96
N GLN A 454 15.55 3.22 26.18
CA GLN A 454 16.37 3.36 27.38
C GLN A 454 17.21 2.11 27.65
N SER A 455 18.45 2.31 28.09
CA SER A 455 19.37 1.22 28.47
C SER A 455 19.18 0.78 29.93
N ASP A 456 18.69 1.65 30.81
CA ASP A 456 18.48 1.36 32.22
C ASP A 456 16.98 1.20 32.55
N PHE A 457 16.71 0.38 33.56
CA PHE A 457 15.34 0.04 33.94
C PHE A 457 14.55 1.24 34.47
N LEU A 458 15.15 2.07 35.33
CA LEU A 458 14.45 3.17 35.99
C LEU A 458 14.01 4.24 34.98
N SER A 459 14.86 4.62 34.02
CA SER A 459 14.49 5.55 32.96
C SER A 459 13.41 4.98 32.04
N ALA A 460 13.49 3.69 31.71
CA ALA A 460 12.43 3.02 30.96
C ALA A 460 11.10 3.03 31.72
N GLN A 461 11.14 2.74 33.02
CA GLN A 461 9.97 2.76 33.89
C GLN A 461 9.31 4.15 33.92
N LEU A 462 10.07 5.22 34.15
CA LEU A 462 9.56 6.59 34.16
C LEU A 462 8.87 6.96 32.83
N ALA A 463 9.47 6.58 31.70
CA ALA A 463 8.89 6.82 30.39
C ALA A 463 7.61 6.00 30.15
N PHE A 464 7.56 4.74 30.60
CA PHE A 464 6.34 3.93 30.54
C PHE A 464 5.24 4.47 31.44
N GLU A 465 5.56 4.98 32.63
CA GLU A 465 4.58 5.60 33.54
C GLU A 465 3.95 6.85 32.91
N ARG A 466 4.74 7.67 32.19
CA ARG A 466 4.22 8.78 31.39
C ARG A 466 3.30 8.30 30.27
N ALA A 467 3.66 7.23 29.58
CA ALA A 467 2.80 6.64 28.55
C ALA A 467 1.48 6.10 29.14
N GLU A 468 1.54 5.39 30.27
CA GLU A 468 0.37 4.86 30.97
C GLU A 468 -0.55 5.98 31.48
N ALA A 469 0.03 7.11 31.92
CA ALA A 469 -0.74 8.29 32.29
C ALA A 469 -1.52 8.90 31.10
N GLU A 470 -0.92 8.97 29.91
CA GLU A 470 -1.64 9.38 28.69
C GLU A 470 -2.75 8.38 28.32
N GLY A 471 -2.47 7.08 28.37
CA GLY A 471 -3.48 6.04 28.12
C GLY A 471 -4.66 6.15 29.08
N SER A 472 -4.38 6.34 30.37
CA SER A 472 -5.40 6.55 31.40
C SER A 472 -6.20 7.82 31.17
N PHE A 473 -5.55 8.92 30.77
CA PHE A 473 -6.22 10.16 30.42
C PHE A 473 -7.20 9.96 29.26
N ILE A 474 -6.78 9.27 28.19
CA ILE A 474 -7.64 8.99 27.04
C ILE A 474 -8.87 8.19 27.45
N VAL A 475 -8.69 7.13 28.25
CA VAL A 475 -9.79 6.26 28.71
C VAL A 475 -10.78 7.05 29.57
N ASN A 476 -10.29 7.93 30.43
CA ASN A 476 -11.12 8.66 31.38
C ASN A 476 -11.83 9.88 30.77
N TYR A 477 -11.27 10.49 29.70
CA TYR A 477 -11.73 11.81 29.24
C TYR A 477 -12.02 11.94 27.74
N CYS A 478 -11.56 11.02 26.87
CA CYS A 478 -11.59 11.24 25.41
C CYS A 478 -12.39 10.21 24.60
N GLU A 479 -13.19 9.34 25.25
CA GLU A 479 -13.97 8.25 24.62
C GLU A 479 -13.16 7.39 23.62
N PRO A 480 -12.41 6.38 24.10
CA PRO A 480 -11.49 5.62 23.26
C PRO A 480 -12.20 4.81 22.17
N LYS A 481 -11.85 5.10 20.91
CA LYS A 481 -12.24 4.29 19.73
C LYS A 481 -11.52 2.94 19.72
N SER A 482 -12.01 2.00 18.90
CA SER A 482 -11.44 0.64 18.79
C SER A 482 -9.90 0.66 18.69
N ASP A 483 -9.30 1.28 17.67
CA ASP A 483 -7.83 1.24 17.45
C ASP A 483 -6.98 1.80 18.61
N ILE A 484 -7.57 2.63 19.48
CA ILE A 484 -6.88 3.19 20.64
C ILE A 484 -6.65 2.12 21.70
N TRP A 485 -7.66 1.27 21.92
CA TRP A 485 -7.53 0.12 22.80
C TRP A 485 -6.45 -0.85 22.31
N HIS A 486 -6.24 -0.96 21.00
CA HIS A 486 -5.13 -1.76 20.45
C HIS A 486 -3.78 -1.18 20.88
N GLU A 487 -3.55 0.12 20.71
CA GLU A 487 -2.29 0.77 21.08
C GLU A 487 -2.05 0.75 22.60
N ILE A 488 -3.10 0.85 23.43
CA ILE A 488 -2.99 0.67 24.88
C ILE A 488 -2.56 -0.76 25.21
N GLY A 489 -3.12 -1.77 24.52
CA GLY A 489 -2.69 -3.15 24.66
C GLY A 489 -1.23 -3.35 24.26
N VAL A 490 -0.81 -2.74 23.15
CA VAL A 490 0.59 -2.76 22.68
C VAL A 490 1.54 -2.09 23.66
N LEU A 491 1.13 -0.98 24.31
CA LEU A 491 1.92 -0.33 25.36
C LEU A 491 2.26 -1.31 26.50
N HIS A 492 1.24 -1.98 27.06
CA HIS A 492 1.44 -2.92 28.16
C HIS A 492 2.22 -4.16 27.73
N PHE A 493 1.92 -4.69 26.54
CA PHE A 493 2.69 -5.81 25.97
C PHE A 493 4.17 -5.43 25.79
N GLY A 494 4.44 -4.29 25.15
CA GLY A 494 5.80 -3.78 24.93
C GLY A 494 6.57 -3.54 26.23
N ARG A 495 5.90 -3.07 27.29
CA ARG A 495 6.48 -2.94 28.63
C ARG A 495 6.89 -4.29 29.21
N CYS A 496 6.03 -5.31 29.11
CA CYS A 496 6.36 -6.68 29.52
C CYS A 496 7.61 -7.20 28.78
N ILE A 497 7.65 -7.04 27.45
CA ILE A 497 8.80 -7.46 26.64
C ILE A 497 10.09 -6.73 27.04
N LYS A 498 10.02 -5.42 27.31
CA LYS A 498 11.18 -4.64 27.74
C LYS A 498 11.69 -5.08 29.12
N TYR A 499 10.79 -5.34 30.07
CA TYR A 499 11.14 -5.82 31.41
C TYR A 499 11.75 -7.23 31.36
N LEU A 500 11.24 -8.11 30.50
CA LEU A 500 11.84 -9.41 30.24
C LEU A 500 13.29 -9.28 29.74
N LYS A 501 13.60 -8.30 28.89
CA LYS A 501 14.99 -8.04 28.43
C LYS A 501 15.91 -7.66 29.58
N TYR A 502 15.47 -6.78 30.49
CA TYR A 502 16.27 -6.41 31.66
C TYR A 502 16.56 -7.59 32.59
N LEU A 503 15.59 -8.48 32.78
CA LEU A 503 15.80 -9.71 33.56
C LEU A 503 16.87 -10.64 32.95
N ARG A 504 17.07 -10.57 31.63
CA ARG A 504 18.01 -11.42 30.88
C ARG A 504 19.45 -10.89 30.83
N GLU A 505 19.67 -9.59 31.02
CA GLU A 505 21.00 -8.97 30.86
C GLU A 505 21.96 -9.35 32.00
N ALA A 506 23.12 -9.94 31.67
CA ALA A 506 24.02 -10.61 32.63
C ALA A 506 24.77 -9.71 33.63
N LYS A 507 24.72 -8.38 33.49
CA LYS A 507 25.31 -7.43 34.44
C LYS A 507 24.26 -6.43 34.91
N PRO A 508 23.68 -6.62 36.10
CA PRO A 508 22.62 -5.77 36.58
C PRO A 508 23.18 -4.77 37.59
N LEU A 509 23.14 -3.48 37.27
CA LEU A 509 23.35 -2.47 38.30
C LEU A 509 22.09 -2.29 39.17
N ASP A 510 20.89 -2.65 38.69
CA ASP A 510 19.60 -2.36 39.36
C ASP A 510 18.53 -3.49 39.26
N ARG A 511 18.90 -4.78 39.29
CA ARG A 511 17.92 -5.91 39.15
C ARG A 511 16.87 -6.01 40.26
N HIS A 512 16.93 -5.21 41.32
CA HIS A 512 16.33 -5.58 42.60
C HIS A 512 14.79 -5.45 42.70
N ASN A 513 14.08 -4.96 41.67
CA ASN A 513 12.64 -4.67 41.81
C ASN A 513 11.68 -5.28 40.77
N ILE A 514 12.13 -5.98 39.72
CA ILE A 514 11.20 -6.58 38.74
C ILE A 514 10.79 -7.99 39.19
N GLN A 515 9.54 -8.15 39.60
CA GLN A 515 8.95 -9.43 39.98
C GLN A 515 8.23 -10.09 38.80
N LYS A 516 8.10 -11.43 38.84
CA LYS A 516 7.25 -12.18 37.89
C LYS A 516 5.82 -11.63 37.84
N GLN A 517 5.31 -11.19 39.00
CA GLN A 517 3.96 -10.62 39.09
C GLN A 517 3.83 -9.34 38.26
N ASP A 518 4.85 -8.48 38.23
CA ASP A 518 4.83 -7.26 37.41
C ASP A 518 4.63 -7.58 35.92
N LEU A 519 5.28 -8.64 35.43
CA LEU A 519 5.13 -9.09 34.04
C LEU A 519 3.71 -9.60 33.76
N LEU A 520 3.16 -10.41 34.66
CA LEU A 520 1.80 -10.96 34.55
C LEU A 520 0.74 -9.86 34.62
N ASP A 521 0.95 -8.84 35.46
CA ASP A 521 0.07 -7.68 35.58
C ASP A 521 0.03 -6.88 34.28
N GLN A 522 1.19 -6.67 33.64
CA GLN A 522 1.24 -6.01 32.32
C GLN A 522 0.54 -6.84 31.24
N LEU A 523 0.72 -8.16 31.22
CA LEU A 523 0.02 -9.03 30.26
C LEU A 523 -1.49 -9.04 30.50
N THR A 524 -1.93 -8.97 31.76
CA THR A 524 -3.35 -8.86 32.13
C THR A 524 -3.96 -7.55 31.61
N LYS A 525 -3.26 -6.42 31.81
CA LYS A 525 -3.68 -5.12 31.27
C LYS A 525 -3.72 -5.12 29.73
N ALA A 526 -2.72 -5.72 29.09
CA ALA A 526 -2.68 -5.85 27.63
C ALA A 526 -3.87 -6.66 27.11
N ASN A 527 -4.15 -7.79 27.75
CA ASN A 527 -5.26 -8.68 27.42
C ASN A 527 -6.62 -7.97 27.51
N ASP A 528 -6.90 -7.28 28.62
CA ASP A 528 -8.12 -6.48 28.80
C ASP A 528 -8.29 -5.41 27.71
N ALA A 529 -7.22 -4.70 27.36
CA ALA A 529 -7.24 -3.71 26.29
C ALA A 529 -7.52 -4.33 24.90
N PHE A 530 -6.91 -5.47 24.58
CA PHE A 530 -7.19 -6.17 23.31
C PHE A 530 -8.63 -6.70 23.24
N LEU A 531 -9.19 -7.18 24.35
CA LEU A 531 -10.61 -7.55 24.43
C LEU A 531 -11.51 -6.34 24.19
N LYS A 532 -11.26 -5.21 24.86
CA LYS A 532 -12.01 -3.96 24.65
C LYS A 532 -11.93 -3.45 23.22
N ASN A 533 -10.78 -3.58 22.56
CA ASN A 533 -10.64 -3.26 21.14
C ASN A 533 -11.59 -4.13 20.27
N MET A 534 -11.62 -5.45 20.50
CA MET A 534 -12.50 -6.37 19.78
C MET A 534 -13.97 -6.05 20.05
N THR A 535 -14.35 -5.71 21.28
CA THR A 535 -15.72 -5.29 21.65
C THR A 535 -16.13 -3.96 21.00
N ALA A 536 -15.23 -2.98 20.96
CA ALA A 536 -15.48 -1.66 20.38
C ALA A 536 -15.54 -1.69 18.83
N SER A 537 -15.06 -2.75 18.21
CA SER A 537 -15.14 -2.91 16.75
C SER A 537 -16.57 -3.30 16.32
N ALA A 538 -17.09 -2.62 15.31
CA ALA A 538 -18.42 -2.93 14.75
C ALA A 538 -18.54 -4.37 14.21
N THR A 539 -17.43 -5.01 13.84
CA THR A 539 -17.42 -6.40 13.37
C THR A 539 -17.17 -7.42 14.47
N GLY A 540 -16.80 -6.99 15.69
CA GLY A 540 -16.35 -7.85 16.77
C GLY A 540 -15.02 -8.58 16.49
N LYS A 541 -14.37 -8.31 15.34
CA LYS A 541 -13.22 -9.07 14.83
C LYS A 541 -12.15 -8.14 14.28
N THR A 542 -11.34 -7.57 15.17
CA THR A 542 -10.14 -6.79 14.83
C THR A 542 -8.92 -7.69 14.82
N LEU A 543 -8.45 -8.03 13.60
CA LEU A 543 -7.31 -8.93 13.43
C LEU A 543 -6.08 -8.49 14.22
N SER A 544 -5.79 -7.18 14.22
CA SER A 544 -4.60 -6.63 14.87
C SER A 544 -4.54 -6.96 16.35
N SER A 545 -5.68 -6.91 17.05
CA SER A 545 -5.75 -7.26 18.47
C SER A 545 -5.91 -8.75 18.71
N LEU A 546 -6.49 -9.49 17.77
CA LEU A 546 -6.70 -10.93 17.92
C LEU A 546 -5.39 -11.72 18.03
N TYR A 547 -4.41 -11.46 17.15
CA TYR A 547 -3.13 -12.17 17.24
C TYR A 547 -2.33 -11.73 18.47
N MET A 548 -2.42 -10.44 18.85
CA MET A 548 -1.77 -9.92 20.06
C MET A 548 -2.36 -10.48 21.33
N PHE A 549 -3.68 -10.62 21.38
CA PHE A 549 -4.38 -11.33 22.42
C PHE A 549 -3.85 -12.78 22.53
N GLY A 550 -3.72 -13.48 21.40
CA GLY A 550 -3.06 -14.79 21.36
C GLY A 550 -1.67 -14.81 22.00
N TYR A 551 -0.81 -13.84 21.65
CA TYR A 551 0.54 -13.74 22.22
C TYR A 551 0.53 -13.44 23.72
N THR A 552 -0.38 -12.58 24.20
CA THR A 552 -0.50 -12.30 25.64
C THR A 552 -0.86 -13.56 26.43
N LEU A 553 -1.74 -14.40 25.89
CA LEU A 553 -2.08 -15.69 26.51
C LEU A 553 -0.89 -16.64 26.51
N CYS A 554 -0.17 -16.77 25.39
CA CYS A 554 0.99 -17.64 25.30
C CYS A 554 2.09 -17.24 26.29
N LEU A 555 2.42 -15.95 26.37
CA LEU A 555 3.41 -15.46 27.32
C LEU A 555 2.96 -15.60 28.78
N SER A 556 1.68 -15.41 29.06
CA SER A 556 1.13 -15.59 30.41
C SER A 556 1.26 -17.04 30.87
N GLU A 557 0.96 -18.00 29.99
CA GLU A 557 1.10 -19.44 30.29
C GLU A 557 2.57 -19.82 30.49
N LEU A 558 3.47 -19.37 29.60
CA LEU A 558 4.91 -19.61 29.72
C LEU A 558 5.47 -19.09 31.04
N LEU A 559 5.16 -17.84 31.38
CA LEU A 559 5.58 -17.26 32.66
C LEU A 559 5.01 -18.05 33.83
N SER A 560 3.74 -18.48 33.75
CA SER A 560 3.07 -19.25 34.79
C SER A 560 3.74 -20.61 35.03
N GLU A 561 4.12 -21.32 33.96
CA GLU A 561 4.89 -22.58 34.00
C GLU A 561 6.36 -22.39 34.48
N GLY A 562 6.79 -21.15 34.77
CA GLY A 562 8.15 -20.84 35.22
C GLY A 562 9.17 -20.80 34.09
N ILE A 563 8.70 -20.87 32.84
CA ILE A 563 9.49 -20.79 31.64
C ILE A 563 9.72 -19.30 31.36
N ILE A 564 10.79 -18.75 31.92
CA ILE A 564 11.31 -17.46 31.46
C ILE A 564 12.11 -17.79 30.21
N PRO A 565 11.74 -17.30 29.01
CA PRO A 565 12.52 -17.61 27.83
C PRO A 565 13.93 -17.02 28.07
N GLU A 566 14.96 -17.87 28.11
CA GLU A 566 16.31 -17.47 28.53
C GLU A 566 16.96 -16.59 27.46
N GLY A 567 17.53 -15.45 27.86
CA GLY A 567 18.19 -14.52 26.93
C GLY A 567 19.64 -14.87 26.59
N LYS A 568 20.12 -16.03 27.06
CA LYS A 568 21.46 -16.56 26.77
C LYS A 568 21.43 -18.09 26.84
N SER A 569 20.79 -18.74 25.87
CA SER A 569 20.88 -20.18 25.74
C SER A 569 21.14 -20.53 24.28
N ASN A 570 22.24 -21.26 24.06
CA ASN A 570 22.66 -21.83 22.78
C ASN A 570 21.55 -22.74 22.24
N ASP A 571 21.00 -22.46 21.06
CA ASP A 571 20.26 -23.37 20.16
C ASP A 571 19.22 -24.33 20.78
N ALA A 572 18.83 -24.14 22.04
CA ALA A 572 18.05 -25.09 22.81
C ALA A 572 16.59 -24.67 22.82
N VAL A 573 15.81 -25.38 22.01
CA VAL A 573 14.34 -25.36 22.03
C VAL A 573 13.82 -25.40 23.48
N ILE A 574 12.92 -24.47 23.82
CA ILE A 574 12.23 -24.45 25.11
C ILE A 574 11.26 -25.65 25.18
N PRO A 575 11.47 -26.63 26.08
CA PRO A 575 10.60 -27.79 26.16
C PRO A 575 9.15 -27.39 26.47
N GLY A 576 8.20 -27.84 25.65
CA GLY A 576 6.76 -27.60 25.86
C GLY A 576 6.19 -26.32 25.24
N ILE A 577 7.03 -25.43 24.66
CA ILE A 577 6.56 -24.19 24.03
C ILE A 577 5.57 -24.44 22.89
N HIS A 578 5.86 -25.42 22.03
CA HIS A 578 4.99 -25.83 20.94
C HIS A 578 3.59 -26.23 21.44
N ARG A 579 3.53 -26.98 22.56
CA ARG A 579 2.27 -27.43 23.16
C ARG A 579 1.41 -26.26 23.63
N ILE A 580 2.03 -25.27 24.28
CA ILE A 580 1.34 -24.05 24.75
C ILE A 580 0.73 -23.29 23.57
N PHE A 581 1.55 -22.98 22.56
CA PHE A 581 1.12 -22.26 21.38
C PHE A 581 0.01 -22.99 20.63
N LYS A 582 0.15 -24.30 20.41
CA LYS A 582 -0.87 -25.13 19.78
C LYS A 582 -2.21 -25.08 20.52
N ASN A 583 -2.19 -25.28 21.84
CA ASN A 583 -3.41 -25.29 22.67
C ASN A 583 -4.12 -23.94 22.65
N ILE A 584 -3.37 -22.84 22.78
CA ILE A 584 -3.92 -21.49 22.77
C ILE A 584 -4.47 -21.13 21.39
N SER A 585 -3.75 -21.45 20.32
CA SER A 585 -4.20 -21.20 18.94
C SER A 585 -5.53 -21.88 18.66
N ILE A 586 -5.67 -23.16 19.03
CA ILE A 586 -6.92 -23.91 18.88
C ILE A 586 -8.05 -23.23 19.65
N ARG A 587 -7.81 -22.82 20.91
CA ARG A 587 -8.82 -22.12 21.74
C ARG A 587 -9.25 -20.79 21.10
N VAL A 588 -8.29 -19.96 20.68
CA VAL A 588 -8.55 -18.65 20.08
C VAL A 588 -9.33 -18.81 18.77
N PHE A 589 -8.86 -19.65 17.84
CA PHE A 589 -9.53 -19.81 16.55
C PHE A 589 -10.92 -20.46 16.67
N ARG A 590 -11.16 -21.33 17.65
CA ARG A 590 -12.51 -21.83 17.96
C ARG A 590 -13.41 -20.73 18.49
N SER A 591 -12.93 -19.92 19.44
CA SER A 591 -13.74 -18.87 20.08
C SER A 591 -14.29 -17.82 19.10
N ILE A 592 -13.57 -17.54 18.02
CA ILE A 592 -13.97 -16.58 16.98
C ILE A 592 -14.70 -17.23 15.78
N GLY A 593 -14.91 -18.55 15.84
CA GLY A 593 -15.59 -19.36 14.83
C GLY A 593 -14.78 -19.62 13.55
N TRP A 594 -13.45 -19.53 13.61
CA TRP A 594 -12.56 -19.88 12.48
C TRP A 594 -12.26 -21.38 12.42
N LEU A 595 -12.29 -22.05 13.57
CA LEU A 595 -12.29 -23.51 13.67
C LEU A 595 -13.66 -23.99 14.18
N ARG A 596 -14.23 -25.02 13.56
CA ARG A 596 -15.49 -25.65 14.01
C ARG A 596 -15.22 -26.79 14.99
N ASP A 597 -16.12 -26.97 15.95
CA ASP A 597 -16.16 -28.16 16.81
C ASP A 597 -16.85 -29.32 16.07
N GLU A 598 -16.17 -29.89 15.06
CA GLU A 598 -16.61 -31.18 14.52
C GLU A 598 -15.96 -32.33 15.30
N PRO A 599 -16.71 -33.39 15.67
CA PRO A 599 -16.14 -34.57 16.29
C PRO A 599 -15.10 -35.17 15.33
N LEU A 600 -13.88 -35.36 15.83
CA LEU A 600 -12.72 -35.89 15.11
C LEU A 600 -12.98 -37.36 14.72
N ALA A 601 -13.72 -37.58 13.63
CA ALA A 601 -13.75 -38.87 12.97
C ALA A 601 -12.39 -39.11 12.28
N ALA A 602 -11.84 -40.30 12.48
CA ALA A 602 -10.46 -40.65 12.13
C ALA A 602 -10.12 -40.46 10.63
N GLY A 603 -8.97 -39.84 10.36
CA GLY A 603 -8.25 -39.86 9.09
C GLY A 603 -8.78 -38.88 8.03
N ASN A 604 -7.98 -37.86 7.70
CA ASN A 604 -8.12 -36.88 6.60
C ASN A 604 -8.86 -35.54 6.85
N LYS A 605 -9.69 -35.38 7.90
CA LYS A 605 -10.38 -34.07 8.14
C LYS A 605 -9.52 -32.97 8.82
N ILE A 606 -8.41 -33.32 9.46
CA ILE A 606 -7.53 -32.34 10.14
C ILE A 606 -6.82 -31.46 9.10
N GLU A 607 -6.38 -32.05 7.99
CA GLU A 607 -5.76 -31.35 6.85
C GLU A 607 -6.74 -30.35 6.23
N ASP A 608 -7.98 -30.77 5.96
CA ASP A 608 -9.04 -29.92 5.40
C ASP A 608 -9.41 -28.76 6.33
N THR A 609 -9.50 -29.03 7.64
CA THR A 609 -9.76 -27.99 8.65
C THR A 609 -8.64 -26.96 8.68
N PHE A 610 -7.41 -27.41 8.49
CA PHE A 610 -6.23 -26.56 8.50
C PHE A 610 -6.05 -25.75 7.22
N GLN A 611 -6.35 -26.34 6.06
CA GLN A 611 -6.42 -25.62 4.77
C GLN A 611 -7.51 -24.54 4.79
N ASN A 612 -8.68 -24.81 5.38
CA ASN A 612 -9.73 -23.81 5.54
C ASN A 612 -9.30 -22.65 6.47
N LEU A 613 -8.53 -22.94 7.53
CA LEU A 613 -7.94 -21.91 8.38
C LEU A 613 -6.93 -21.05 7.61
N LEU A 614 -6.05 -21.66 6.81
CA LEU A 614 -5.07 -20.95 5.97
C LEU A 614 -5.75 -20.04 4.94
N ILE A 615 -6.82 -20.52 4.28
CA ILE A 615 -7.63 -19.71 3.36
C ILE A 615 -8.25 -18.53 4.10
N THR A 616 -8.80 -18.77 5.29
CA THR A 616 -9.41 -17.71 6.12
C THR A 616 -8.37 -16.66 6.52
N ILE A 617 -7.19 -17.10 6.99
CA ILE A 617 -6.08 -16.23 7.36
C ILE A 617 -5.65 -15.38 6.14
N ASN A 618 -5.45 -15.99 4.97
CA ASN A 618 -5.09 -15.28 3.74
C ASN A 618 -6.12 -14.22 3.33
N MET A 619 -7.42 -14.56 3.35
CA MET A 619 -8.48 -13.60 3.04
C MET A 619 -8.52 -12.42 4.02
N VAL A 620 -8.23 -12.68 5.29
CA VAL A 620 -8.24 -11.65 6.33
C VAL A 620 -6.98 -10.77 6.24
N ILE A 621 -5.82 -11.34 5.92
CA ILE A 621 -4.58 -10.60 5.63
C ILE A 621 -4.78 -9.64 4.46
N ALA A 622 -5.32 -10.13 3.34
CA ALA A 622 -5.59 -9.30 2.17
C ALA A 622 -6.52 -8.12 2.48
N ARG A 623 -7.48 -8.29 3.40
CA ARG A 623 -8.32 -7.18 3.87
C ARG A 623 -7.54 -6.20 4.74
N TYR A 624 -6.66 -6.69 5.61
CA TYR A 624 -5.89 -5.84 6.50
C TYR A 624 -4.82 -5.02 5.77
N GLU A 625 -4.10 -5.61 4.81
CA GLU A 625 -3.18 -4.89 3.91
C GLU A 625 -3.88 -3.74 3.18
N ASN A 626 -5.15 -3.96 2.81
CA ASN A 626 -5.96 -2.93 2.17
C ASN A 626 -6.32 -1.76 3.11
N LEU A 627 -6.18 -1.85 4.43
CA LEU A 627 -6.60 -0.77 5.34
C LEU A 627 -5.46 0.20 5.71
N VAL A 628 -4.20 -0.21 5.52
CA VAL A 628 -3.03 0.54 5.98
C VAL A 628 -2.23 1.05 4.79
N LEU A 629 -2.20 2.38 4.66
CA LEU A 629 -1.46 3.08 3.61
C LEU A 629 -0.11 3.62 4.10
N CYS A 630 0.11 3.63 5.41
CA CYS A 630 1.32 4.19 6.00
C CYS A 630 2.55 3.31 5.73
N ARG A 631 3.50 3.83 4.94
CA ARG A 631 4.71 3.08 4.55
C ARG A 631 5.57 2.59 5.71
N SER A 632 5.57 3.26 6.87
CA SER A 632 6.31 2.81 8.06
C SER A 632 5.67 1.61 8.77
N ASN A 633 4.38 1.35 8.53
CA ASN A 633 3.65 0.25 9.17
C ASN A 633 3.59 -0.99 8.26
N ILE A 634 3.54 -0.79 6.94
CA ILE A 634 3.46 -1.88 5.94
C ILE A 634 4.50 -2.99 6.16
N PRO A 635 5.82 -2.72 6.36
CA PRO A 635 6.79 -3.79 6.55
C PRO A 635 6.48 -4.64 7.78
N PHE A 636 6.08 -4.00 8.88
CA PHE A 636 5.77 -4.69 10.12
C PHE A 636 4.46 -5.48 10.04
N ILE A 637 3.48 -5.02 9.25
CA ILE A 637 2.27 -5.79 8.98
C ILE A 637 2.62 -7.09 8.27
N LYS A 638 3.44 -7.04 7.22
CA LYS A 638 3.90 -8.24 6.50
C LYS A 638 4.68 -9.18 7.42
N TYR A 639 5.52 -8.61 8.27
CA TYR A 639 6.25 -9.35 9.31
C TYR A 639 5.31 -10.00 10.34
N THR A 640 4.25 -9.31 10.75
CA THR A 640 3.22 -9.80 11.68
C THR A 640 2.41 -10.95 11.10
N VAL A 641 2.20 -10.93 9.79
CA VAL A 641 1.58 -12.05 9.08
C VAL A 641 2.47 -13.29 9.14
N ALA A 642 3.76 -13.13 8.85
CA ALA A 642 4.74 -14.21 8.99
C ALA A 642 4.78 -14.76 10.42
N LEU A 643 4.81 -13.87 11.43
CA LEU A 643 4.64 -14.19 12.86
C LEU A 643 3.42 -15.06 13.14
N THR A 644 2.26 -14.64 12.65
CA THR A 644 1.00 -15.33 12.90
C THR A 644 0.99 -16.73 12.28
N LEU A 645 1.47 -16.83 11.04
CA LEU A 645 1.58 -18.11 10.32
C LEU A 645 2.60 -19.04 10.98
N TRP A 646 3.69 -18.52 11.52
CA TRP A 646 4.71 -19.35 12.14
C TRP A 646 4.33 -19.80 13.56
N ASP A 647 3.90 -18.87 14.41
CA ASP A 647 3.71 -19.16 15.83
C ASP A 647 2.36 -19.83 16.13
N PHE A 648 1.26 -19.40 15.48
CA PHE A 648 -0.10 -19.88 15.79
C PHE A 648 -0.57 -21.06 14.94
N THR A 649 0.24 -21.52 14.00
CA THR A 649 -0.05 -22.78 13.32
C THR A 649 0.28 -23.97 14.23
N PRO A 650 -0.64 -24.95 14.39
CA PRO A 650 -0.43 -26.15 15.19
C PRO A 650 0.71 -27.04 14.72
N ALA A 651 1.13 -26.93 13.46
CA ALA A 651 2.29 -27.60 12.89
C ALA A 651 2.81 -26.79 11.69
N ILE A 652 4.13 -26.71 11.53
CA ILE A 652 4.77 -26.09 10.36
C ILE A 652 4.79 -27.11 9.24
N THR A 653 4.13 -26.78 8.12
CA THR A 653 4.17 -27.54 6.87
C THR A 653 5.08 -26.85 5.86
N PRO A 654 5.54 -27.54 4.79
CA PRO A 654 6.30 -26.91 3.73
C PRO A 654 5.58 -25.69 3.12
N GLN A 655 4.25 -25.77 2.97
CA GLN A 655 3.43 -24.65 2.50
C GLN A 655 3.50 -23.44 3.44
N ILE A 656 3.36 -23.63 4.76
CA ILE A 656 3.45 -22.55 5.74
C ILE A 656 4.85 -21.94 5.74
N CYS A 657 5.89 -22.78 5.66
CA CYS A 657 7.27 -22.31 5.61
C CYS A 657 7.50 -21.42 4.37
N ARG A 658 7.06 -21.86 3.18
CA ARG A 658 7.13 -21.06 1.94
C ARG A 658 6.39 -19.72 2.08
N MET A 659 5.15 -19.75 2.55
CA MET A 659 4.36 -18.54 2.74
C MET A 659 5.02 -17.58 3.74
N THR A 660 5.56 -18.10 4.85
CA THR A 660 6.26 -17.30 5.86
C THR A 660 7.49 -16.63 5.25
N LEU A 661 8.34 -17.39 4.53
CA LEU A 661 9.51 -16.85 3.85
C LEU A 661 9.14 -15.80 2.79
N GLU A 662 8.06 -16.01 2.04
CA GLU A 662 7.56 -15.03 1.07
C GLU A 662 7.17 -13.72 1.76
N TRP A 663 6.40 -13.78 2.85
CA TRP A 663 6.03 -12.59 3.63
C TRP A 663 7.23 -11.87 4.23
N LEU A 664 8.23 -12.60 4.73
CA LEU A 664 9.47 -12.02 5.25
C LEU A 664 10.27 -11.33 4.13
N LYS A 665 10.39 -11.95 2.94
CA LYS A 665 11.03 -11.34 1.76
C LYS A 665 10.29 -10.07 1.32
N GLN A 666 8.97 -10.09 1.31
CA GLN A 666 8.17 -8.90 1.02
C GLN A 666 8.38 -7.80 2.09
N ALA A 667 8.48 -8.16 3.37
CA ALA A 667 8.78 -7.20 4.44
C ALA A 667 10.16 -6.56 4.26
N CYS A 668 11.18 -7.31 3.83
CA CYS A 668 12.49 -6.75 3.43
C CYS A 668 12.33 -5.70 2.31
N ASN A 669 11.66 -6.07 1.22
CA ASN A 669 11.48 -5.18 0.06
C ASN A 669 10.76 -3.88 0.43
N GLU A 670 9.75 -3.94 1.31
CA GLU A 670 9.07 -2.72 1.79
C GLU A 670 9.92 -1.91 2.76
N THR A 671 10.74 -2.56 3.60
CA THR A 671 11.67 -1.89 4.53
C THR A 671 12.74 -1.10 3.78
N GLU A 672 13.31 -1.68 2.71
CA GLU A 672 14.35 -1.04 1.91
C GLU A 672 13.88 0.30 1.31
N LYS A 673 12.60 0.42 0.96
CA LYS A 673 12.00 1.65 0.43
C LYS A 673 12.00 2.80 1.43
N LEU A 674 12.13 2.53 2.72
CA LEU A 674 12.09 3.55 3.78
C LEU A 674 13.45 4.20 4.05
N ILE A 675 14.53 3.57 3.61
CA ILE A 675 15.91 4.02 3.87
C ILE A 675 16.15 5.39 3.23
N ALA A 676 15.68 5.59 1.99
CA ALA A 676 15.88 6.83 1.24
C ALA A 676 15.30 8.08 1.94
N ASP A 677 14.18 7.90 2.65
CA ASP A 677 13.48 8.99 3.35
C ASP A 677 13.88 9.10 4.85
N ASN A 678 14.79 8.22 5.31
CA ASN A 678 15.15 8.00 6.72
C ASN A 678 13.93 7.76 7.63
N ILE A 679 13.03 6.88 7.20
CA ILE A 679 11.79 6.56 7.92
C ILE A 679 11.94 5.23 8.67
N SER A 680 11.62 5.26 9.96
CA SER A 680 11.58 4.06 10.81
C SER A 680 10.39 3.14 10.47
N VAL A 681 10.52 1.87 10.87
CA VAL A 681 9.43 0.90 10.88
C VAL A 681 8.77 0.93 12.26
N TYR A 682 7.44 0.97 12.31
CA TYR A 682 6.69 0.78 13.55
C TYR A 682 6.69 -0.69 13.94
N HIS A 683 7.04 -1.02 15.19
CA HIS A 683 7.09 -2.38 15.69
C HIS A 683 6.45 -2.47 17.08
N ILE A 684 5.48 -3.38 17.26
CA ILE A 684 4.71 -3.51 18.50
C ILE A 684 5.52 -3.81 19.78
N ALA A 685 6.71 -4.41 19.67
CA ALA A 685 7.54 -4.78 20.82
C ALA A 685 8.68 -3.79 21.09
N TYR A 686 9.00 -2.92 20.12
CA TYR A 686 10.17 -2.04 20.15
C TYR A 686 9.81 -0.57 19.90
N GLY A 687 8.56 -0.26 19.58
CA GLY A 687 8.19 1.06 19.09
C GLY A 687 8.74 1.30 17.69
N ASN A 688 9.23 2.50 17.41
CA ASN A 688 9.86 2.83 16.14
C ASN A 688 11.31 2.34 16.09
N ILE A 689 11.65 1.52 15.10
CA ILE A 689 12.99 0.96 14.85
C ILE A 689 13.51 1.46 13.49
N SER A 690 14.81 1.78 13.38
CA SER A 690 15.36 2.20 12.09
C SER A 690 15.21 1.12 11.02
N ALA A 691 15.04 1.52 9.76
CA ALA A 691 14.82 0.60 8.65
C ALA A 691 15.96 -0.42 8.53
N GLU A 692 17.22 0.00 8.72
CA GLU A 692 18.41 -0.86 8.64
C GLU A 692 18.41 -1.91 9.75
N LYS A 693 18.10 -1.49 10.99
CA LYS A 693 18.04 -2.41 12.14
C LYS A 693 16.92 -3.43 11.95
N PHE A 694 15.78 -3.01 11.41
CA PHE A 694 14.67 -3.93 11.12
C PHE A 694 15.00 -4.90 9.98
N LEU A 695 15.64 -4.41 8.91
CA LEU A 695 16.08 -5.21 7.78
C LEU A 695 17.09 -6.29 8.20
N LEU A 696 18.07 -5.93 9.04
CA LEU A 696 19.03 -6.88 9.60
C LEU A 696 18.33 -7.99 10.40
N ARG A 697 17.32 -7.63 11.20
CA ARG A 697 16.53 -8.61 11.97
C ARG A 697 15.79 -9.59 11.08
N ILE A 698 15.08 -9.11 10.06
CA ILE A 698 14.36 -9.99 9.13
C ILE A 698 15.34 -10.92 8.42
N ARG A 699 16.49 -10.41 7.97
CA ARG A 699 17.52 -11.22 7.30
C ARG A 699 18.09 -12.29 8.22
N ASN A 700 18.35 -11.97 9.49
CA ASN A 700 18.82 -12.95 10.47
C ASN A 700 17.80 -14.08 10.66
N ILE A 701 16.52 -13.73 10.79
CA ILE A 701 15.41 -14.70 10.91
C ILE A 701 15.32 -15.61 9.69
N ILE A 702 15.38 -15.04 8.48
CA ILE A 702 15.38 -15.81 7.24
C ILE A 702 16.58 -16.78 7.24
N GLY A 703 17.75 -16.30 7.70
CA GLY A 703 18.95 -17.12 7.87
C GLY A 703 18.74 -18.31 8.81
N VAL A 704 18.07 -18.12 9.96
CA VAL A 704 17.75 -19.21 10.90
C VAL A 704 16.85 -20.25 10.23
N ILE A 705 15.81 -19.85 9.50
CA ILE A 705 14.95 -20.81 8.78
C ILE A 705 15.78 -21.61 7.76
N TYR A 706 16.66 -20.94 7.02
CA TYR A 706 17.52 -21.57 6.02
C TYR A 706 18.61 -22.50 6.59
N GLN A 707 18.91 -22.44 7.89
CA GLN A 707 19.78 -23.44 8.53
C GLN A 707 19.14 -24.83 8.59
N TYR A 708 17.80 -24.92 8.55
CA TYR A 708 17.07 -26.18 8.67
C TYR A 708 16.56 -26.72 7.33
N ILE A 709 16.18 -25.84 6.39
CA ILE A 709 15.55 -26.22 5.12
C ILE A 709 15.94 -25.29 3.97
N THR A 710 16.10 -25.83 2.75
CA THR A 710 16.41 -25.03 1.54
C THR A 710 15.18 -24.77 0.66
N ASP A 711 15.28 -23.80 -0.27
CA ASP A 711 14.20 -23.51 -1.24
C ASP A 711 13.90 -24.74 -2.13
N ASP A 712 14.91 -25.52 -2.52
CA ASP A 712 14.74 -26.75 -3.32
C ASP A 712 13.96 -27.83 -2.55
N GLU A 713 14.25 -28.00 -1.26
CA GLU A 713 13.53 -28.94 -0.37
C GLU A 713 12.08 -28.51 -0.15
N LEU A 714 11.79 -27.22 -0.22
CA LEU A 714 10.44 -26.67 -0.15
C LEU A 714 9.67 -26.81 -1.47
N GLN A 715 10.32 -27.03 -2.62
CA GLN A 715 9.66 -27.21 -3.92
C GLN A 715 9.30 -28.65 -4.23
N GLN A 716 9.94 -29.64 -3.59
CA GLN A 716 9.62 -31.05 -3.79
C GLN A 716 8.24 -31.37 -3.20
N GLU A 717 7.27 -31.70 -4.05
CA GLU A 717 5.91 -32.12 -3.66
C GLU A 717 5.85 -33.53 -3.02
N GLN A 718 6.99 -34.18 -2.79
CA GLN A 718 7.04 -35.50 -2.18
C GLN A 718 7.29 -35.40 -0.67
N ASP A 719 6.41 -36.05 0.11
CA ASP A 719 6.56 -36.30 1.55
C ASP A 719 7.82 -37.13 1.85
N SER A 720 8.99 -36.50 1.75
CA SER A 720 10.24 -37.09 2.19
C SER A 720 10.23 -37.18 3.72
N PRO A 721 10.46 -38.35 4.33
CA PRO A 721 10.57 -38.50 5.78
C PRO A 721 11.60 -37.55 6.42
N LEU A 722 12.62 -37.15 5.65
CA LEU A 722 13.63 -36.18 6.05
C LEU A 722 13.03 -34.77 6.19
N VAL A 723 12.21 -34.35 5.22
CA VAL A 723 11.52 -33.05 5.24
C VAL A 723 10.53 -33.02 6.41
N GLN A 724 9.78 -34.10 6.64
CA GLN A 724 8.87 -34.18 7.79
C GLN A 724 9.61 -34.05 9.14
N LYS A 725 10.78 -34.68 9.27
CA LYS A 725 11.61 -34.56 10.47
C LYS A 725 12.15 -33.13 10.67
N LYS A 726 12.52 -32.44 9.58
CA LYS A 726 12.92 -31.03 9.60
C LYS A 726 11.75 -30.11 9.98
N MET A 727 10.56 -30.34 9.44
CA MET A 727 9.32 -29.61 9.77
C MET A 727 8.94 -29.74 11.24
N ASN A 728 9.09 -30.93 11.82
CA ASN A 728 8.84 -31.13 13.25
C ASN A 728 9.80 -30.29 14.11
N LYS A 729 11.10 -30.26 13.77
CA LYS A 729 12.06 -29.40 14.47
C LYS A 729 11.73 -27.91 14.34
N LEU A 730 11.37 -27.46 13.14
CA LEU A 730 10.94 -26.07 12.90
C LEU A 730 9.68 -25.72 13.69
N SER A 731 8.77 -26.69 13.91
CA SER A 731 7.55 -26.49 14.70
C SER A 731 7.81 -26.21 16.18
N ASP A 732 8.99 -26.58 16.68
CA ASP A 732 9.41 -26.31 18.05
C ASP A 732 10.08 -24.93 18.21
N LEU A 733 10.46 -24.27 17.11
CA LEU A 733 10.97 -22.90 17.10
C LEU A 733 9.79 -21.92 17.14
N LYS A 734 9.45 -21.39 18.31
CA LYS A 734 8.37 -20.40 18.51
C LYS A 734 8.96 -19.12 19.06
N LEU A 735 8.27 -17.97 18.99
CA LEU A 735 8.76 -16.68 19.53
C LEU A 735 10.10 -16.15 18.93
N MET A 736 10.74 -16.87 18.03
CA MET A 736 11.94 -16.45 17.29
C MET A 736 11.72 -15.10 16.61
N LEU A 737 10.54 -14.91 16.02
CA LEU A 737 10.13 -13.70 15.32
C LEU A 737 9.73 -12.54 16.27
N LEU A 738 9.67 -12.77 17.59
CA LEU A 738 9.54 -11.69 18.58
C LEU A 738 10.89 -11.31 19.21
N ASP A 739 12.00 -11.89 18.71
CA ASP A 739 13.36 -11.75 19.26
C ASP A 739 13.44 -12.14 20.75
N LEU A 740 12.56 -13.05 21.18
CA LEU A 740 12.55 -13.54 22.57
C LEU A 740 13.41 -14.78 22.77
N GLU A 741 13.83 -15.46 21.69
CA GLU A 741 14.64 -16.68 21.74
C GLU A 741 16.04 -16.55 21.12
N HIS A 742 16.30 -15.60 20.22
CA HIS A 742 17.57 -15.55 19.47
C HIS A 742 18.26 -14.19 19.61
N SER A 743 19.49 -14.19 20.16
CA SER A 743 20.47 -13.15 19.85
C SER A 743 21.34 -13.69 18.72
N PRO A 744 21.56 -12.97 17.61
CA PRO A 744 22.56 -13.39 16.65
C PRO A 744 23.91 -13.43 17.37
N SER A 745 24.57 -14.58 17.31
CA SER A 745 25.98 -14.69 17.62
C SER A 745 26.71 -13.65 16.77
N VAL A 746 27.42 -12.75 17.45
CA VAL A 746 28.38 -11.83 16.84
C VAL A 746 29.29 -12.65 15.93
N PHE A 747 29.21 -12.44 14.61
CA PHE A 747 30.27 -12.89 13.72
C PHE A 747 31.56 -12.21 14.17
N PRO A 748 32.69 -12.93 14.26
CA PRO A 748 33.96 -12.32 14.62
C PRO A 748 34.26 -11.23 13.58
N THR A 749 34.54 -10.03 14.07
CA THR A 749 35.23 -9.01 13.28
C THR A 749 36.60 -9.58 12.93
N ASP A 750 36.74 -10.11 11.73
CA ASP A 750 38.06 -10.33 11.15
C ASP A 750 38.61 -8.97 10.72
N SER A 751 39.58 -8.50 11.51
CA SER A 751 40.65 -7.53 11.25
C SER A 751 40.34 -6.27 10.44
#